data_AF-A0A182JZA2-F1
#
_entry.id   AF-A0A182JZA2-F1
#
_cell.length_a   1.000
_cell.length_b   1.000
_cell.length_c   1.000
_cell.angle_alpha   90.00
_cell.angle_beta   90.00
_cell.angle_gamma   90.00
#
_symmetry.space_group_name_H-M   'P 1'
#
loop_
_entity.id
_entity.type
_entity.pdbx_description
1 polymer ?
#
loop_
_entity_poly.entity_id
_entity_poly.type
_entity_poly.pdbx_seq_one_letter_code
_entity_poly.pdbx_strand_id
1 'polypeptide(L)'
;MAQAYRRTLTLSIGGVTLLLLALTASIMPASGQALITPLDSPLLSGKLRGLRGLMFNFIGQTGNNKNKFLINLKKGKVQKQFGPEEPFFCNTTGMRSETVPTSVDKLRPGDIDIVGAIGDSLTAGNGAMATNILEVLIENKGLSWSIGGQGTWRQFLTLPNILKEYNPKLYGYPTKDGLSTRKSSLFNAAEGGAMSQDIPYQARNLVKRMLSDRKVDIAQHWKMITLMIGGNDFCAEICYMATPEKILQYHEKNIVSALRTFRDYLPRTFVNLAASPKVDILARFKNKPQECVSMHVIECPCLLATRFRKQFQRYVKLIEDWNQLQMDIAAREEFHSKPDFAVVYQPFTMNLTFPATANGDTDFTYMSLDCFHLSQKGYALASNALWNNMLEPVGGKSMNWEREFTLFKCPSDQMPFLRTPGNILALFLPLFLLLNARSTTHAQEEVSFLDDPPFISLYRKLHSLLFNNVGTNSDNPVRLKQARSQGKIQFPIPPDQPFPCSTEGMRSPKVPTSAHQLRPGDIDVVAALGDSLTAGTGILATDIVELVIENRGLSWCIGGQGTWRQYLTLPNILKVFNPNLNGYVVADSLSIDRASRFDVAEIAAMSQDLPHQARNLIKRMQADNSVDIKKHWKLITIFMGHNDFCSRICFLPKPEKALYQHEQNLLETLRLLRKYLPRAMINIVAAIDVTVLRTFNPRPAQCITTHAFECPCVFGASFASFQPRLEYIIQQWNRIQQSVAEREEFNSATDFVVNYQPFPEQLTLPTLQNGDTDAGITSVDCFHFSQRGHAIAANSYWNNLIDIEGNKSELVQREFERFNCPMKGRPFLATRKNSLKKVWKKG
;
A
#
# COMPACT_ATOMS: atom_id res chain seq x y z
N MET A 1 -85.74 -9.10 7.03
CA MET A 1 -85.32 -8.33 5.83
C MET A 1 -84.43 -7.19 6.27
N ALA A 2 -83.28 -7.04 5.61
CA ALA A 2 -82.43 -5.86 5.43
C ALA A 2 -80.93 -6.22 5.58
N GLN A 3 -80.31 -6.60 4.46
CA GLN A 3 -78.87 -6.70 4.26
C GLN A 3 -78.24 -5.30 4.30
N ALA A 4 -77.20 -5.11 5.12
CA ALA A 4 -76.30 -3.97 5.03
C ALA A 4 -75.03 -4.37 4.27
N TYR A 5 -74.88 -3.83 3.06
CA TYR A 5 -73.74 -3.97 2.16
C TYR A 5 -72.44 -3.50 2.82
N ARG A 6 -71.47 -4.40 3.03
CA ARG A 6 -70.06 -4.03 3.20
C ARG A 6 -69.48 -3.74 1.81
N ARG A 7 -69.20 -2.47 1.51
CA ARG A 7 -68.37 -2.07 0.36
C ARG A 7 -66.91 -2.38 0.67
N THR A 8 -66.41 -3.48 0.13
CA THR A 8 -64.98 -3.76 -0.01
C THR A 8 -64.42 -2.80 -1.06
N LEU A 9 -63.53 -1.88 -0.67
CA LEU A 9 -62.84 -1.01 -1.63
C LEU A 9 -61.71 -1.83 -2.28
N THR A 10 -61.99 -2.47 -3.41
CA THR A 10 -60.96 -3.05 -4.28
C THR A 10 -60.30 -1.93 -5.08
N LEU A 11 -59.15 -1.43 -4.61
CA LEU A 11 -58.27 -0.62 -5.45
C LEU A 11 -57.68 -1.52 -6.53
N SER A 12 -58.09 -1.31 -7.78
CA SER A 12 -57.48 -1.97 -8.93
C SER A 12 -56.03 -1.52 -9.11
N ILE A 13 -55.24 -2.35 -9.80
CA ILE A 13 -53.84 -2.06 -10.16
C ILE A 13 -53.70 -0.65 -10.80
N GLY A 14 -54.73 -0.18 -11.52
CA GLY A 14 -54.76 1.18 -12.10
C GLY A 14 -54.79 2.33 -11.08
N GLY A 15 -55.38 2.14 -9.89
CA GLY A 15 -55.37 3.15 -8.83
C GLY A 15 -54.01 3.33 -8.16
N VAL A 16 -53.21 2.27 -8.13
CA VAL A 16 -51.81 2.30 -7.63
C VAL A 16 -50.89 2.94 -8.66
N THR A 17 -51.10 2.66 -9.95
CA THR A 17 -50.37 3.33 -11.05
C THR A 17 -50.65 4.83 -11.08
N LEU A 18 -51.88 5.27 -10.81
CA LEU A 18 -52.22 6.70 -10.70
C LEU A 18 -51.55 7.39 -9.48
N LEU A 19 -51.38 6.68 -8.36
CA LEU A 19 -50.66 7.21 -7.20
C LEU A 19 -49.15 7.34 -7.47
N LEU A 20 -48.56 6.34 -8.15
CA LEU A 20 -47.16 6.38 -8.62
C LEU A 20 -46.95 7.46 -9.70
N LEU A 21 -47.90 7.66 -10.61
CA LEU A 21 -47.86 8.74 -11.61
C LEU A 21 -48.04 10.13 -10.97
N ALA A 22 -48.88 10.27 -9.94
CA ALA A 22 -49.03 11.51 -9.19
C ALA A 22 -47.75 11.88 -8.41
N LEU A 23 -46.99 10.88 -7.95
CA LEU A 23 -45.64 11.04 -7.39
C LEU A 23 -44.62 11.55 -8.42
N THR A 24 -44.79 11.20 -9.70
CA THR A 24 -43.93 11.72 -10.79
C THR A 24 -44.37 13.08 -11.34
N ALA A 25 -45.64 13.47 -11.18
CA ALA A 25 -46.21 14.67 -11.81
C ALA A 25 -46.08 15.98 -10.99
N SER A 26 -45.59 15.92 -9.75
CA SER A 26 -45.46 17.11 -8.88
C SER A 26 -44.04 17.69 -8.80
N ILE A 27 -43.12 17.26 -9.68
CA ILE A 27 -41.77 17.82 -9.79
C ILE A 27 -41.50 18.21 -11.24
N MET A 28 -42.07 19.33 -11.66
CA MET A 28 -41.54 20.08 -12.81
C MET A 28 -40.34 20.91 -12.30
N PRO A 29 -39.11 20.67 -12.78
CA PRO A 29 -37.95 21.38 -12.28
C PRO A 29 -37.95 22.82 -12.81
N ALA A 30 -37.90 23.79 -11.89
CA ALA A 30 -37.33 25.09 -12.21
C ALA A 30 -35.83 24.91 -12.41
N SER A 31 -35.30 25.50 -13.46
CA SER A 31 -33.90 25.41 -13.87
C SER A 31 -32.92 25.89 -12.78
N GLY A 32 -31.92 25.05 -12.45
CA GLY A 32 -30.62 25.53 -11.95
C GLY A 32 -30.21 25.23 -10.51
N GLN A 33 -30.95 24.46 -9.70
CA GLN A 33 -30.52 24.07 -8.34
C GLN A 33 -30.55 22.54 -8.15
N ALA A 34 -29.66 22.02 -7.28
CA ALA A 34 -29.67 20.63 -6.84
C ALA A 34 -31.08 20.27 -6.33
N LEU A 35 -31.56 19.06 -6.65
CA LEU A 35 -32.89 18.60 -6.26
C LEU A 35 -32.99 18.61 -4.72
N ILE A 36 -33.80 19.53 -4.17
CA ILE A 36 -34.29 19.42 -2.80
C ILE A 36 -35.12 18.14 -2.75
N THR A 37 -34.65 17.12 -2.05
CA THR A 37 -35.42 15.89 -1.88
C THR A 37 -36.51 16.12 -0.83
N PRO A 38 -37.56 15.27 -0.76
CA PRO A 38 -38.54 15.37 0.31
C PRO A 38 -37.95 15.20 1.72
N LEU A 39 -36.70 14.73 1.86
CA LEU A 39 -35.99 14.62 3.15
C LEU A 39 -35.41 15.97 3.63
N ASP A 40 -35.21 16.94 2.74
CA ASP A 40 -34.59 18.24 3.03
C ASP A 40 -35.56 19.29 3.60
N SER A 41 -36.87 19.11 3.40
CA SER A 41 -37.90 20.00 3.94
C SER A 41 -38.60 19.38 5.17
N PRO A 42 -38.68 20.07 6.32
CA PRO A 42 -39.39 19.57 7.51
C PRO A 42 -40.86 19.20 7.25
N LEU A 43 -41.52 19.91 6.32
CA LEU A 43 -42.94 19.69 5.98
C LEU A 43 -43.13 18.49 5.04
N LEU A 44 -42.28 18.34 4.03
CA LEU A 44 -42.30 17.22 3.08
C LEU A 44 -41.77 15.94 3.71
N SER A 45 -40.76 16.02 4.58
CA SER A 45 -40.18 14.86 5.27
C SER A 45 -41.16 14.23 6.25
N GLY A 46 -41.99 15.04 6.94
CA GLY A 46 -43.08 14.53 7.77
C GLY A 46 -44.11 13.74 6.97
N LYS A 47 -44.53 14.25 5.79
CA LYS A 47 -45.48 13.56 4.91
C LYS A 47 -44.90 12.30 4.28
N LEU A 48 -43.66 12.35 3.78
CA LEU A 48 -42.97 11.19 3.19
C LEU A 48 -42.74 10.09 4.25
N ARG A 49 -42.29 10.45 5.45
CA ARG A 49 -42.10 9.48 6.56
C ARG A 49 -43.43 8.88 7.01
N GLY A 50 -44.50 9.67 7.03
CA GLY A 50 -45.86 9.18 7.28
C GLY A 50 -46.32 8.16 6.24
N LEU A 51 -46.13 8.46 4.95
CA LEU A 51 -46.45 7.55 3.85
C LEU A 51 -45.61 6.25 3.90
N ARG A 52 -44.30 6.35 4.15
CA ARG A 52 -43.44 5.17 4.36
C ARG A 52 -43.92 4.34 5.56
N GLY A 53 -44.36 4.99 6.63
CA GLY A 53 -44.98 4.34 7.78
C GLY A 53 -46.23 3.54 7.43
N LEU A 54 -47.13 4.13 6.64
CA LEU A 54 -48.35 3.48 6.15
C LEU A 54 -48.03 2.29 5.25
N MET A 55 -47.13 2.46 4.27
CA MET A 55 -46.70 1.40 3.36
C MET A 55 -46.04 0.23 4.12
N PHE A 56 -45.14 0.54 5.05
CA PHE A 56 -44.49 -0.47 5.90
C PHE A 56 -45.51 -1.28 6.71
N ASN A 57 -46.52 -0.62 7.26
CA ASN A 57 -47.58 -1.29 8.03
C ASN A 57 -48.51 -2.11 7.14
N PHE A 58 -48.77 -1.66 5.91
CA PHE A 58 -49.61 -2.38 4.94
C PHE A 58 -48.92 -3.66 4.42
N ILE A 59 -47.64 -3.56 4.05
CA ILE A 59 -46.86 -4.71 3.54
C ILE A 59 -46.55 -5.70 4.68
N GLY A 60 -46.19 -5.18 5.86
CA GLY A 60 -45.85 -5.99 7.03
C GLY A 60 -44.37 -6.40 7.09
N GLN A 61 -44.00 -7.04 8.21
CA GLN A 61 -42.63 -7.50 8.45
C GLN A 61 -42.29 -8.74 7.60
N THR A 62 -41.10 -8.74 7.01
CA THR A 62 -40.58 -9.84 6.19
C THR A 62 -39.40 -10.54 6.86
N GLY A 63 -38.54 -9.82 7.58
CA GLY A 63 -37.33 -10.35 8.20
C GLY A 63 -37.60 -11.31 9.36
N ASN A 64 -38.70 -11.11 10.09
CA ASN A 64 -39.12 -11.96 11.22
C ASN A 64 -40.17 -13.03 10.84
N ASN A 65 -40.48 -13.17 9.55
CA ASN A 65 -41.55 -14.06 9.11
C ASN A 65 -41.00 -15.44 8.74
N LYS A 66 -41.33 -16.47 9.53
CA LYS A 66 -40.86 -17.86 9.33
C LYS A 66 -41.21 -18.42 7.95
N ASN A 67 -42.39 -18.11 7.40
CA ASN A 67 -42.78 -18.59 6.08
C ASN A 67 -41.93 -17.94 4.99
N LYS A 68 -41.68 -16.62 5.09
CA LYS A 68 -40.80 -15.90 4.16
C LYS A 68 -39.36 -16.40 4.25
N PHE A 69 -38.90 -16.75 5.46
CA PHE A 69 -37.62 -17.41 5.65
C PHE A 69 -37.54 -18.75 4.92
N LEU A 70 -38.50 -19.64 5.12
CA LEU A 70 -38.53 -20.94 4.44
C LEU A 70 -38.60 -20.81 2.91
N ILE A 71 -39.36 -19.83 2.40
CA ILE A 71 -39.42 -19.55 0.96
C ILE A 71 -38.06 -19.11 0.43
N ASN A 72 -37.40 -18.14 1.08
CA ASN A 72 -36.10 -17.65 0.64
C ASN A 72 -35.00 -18.70 0.80
N LEU A 73 -35.05 -19.53 1.85
CA LEU A 73 -34.17 -20.67 2.05
C LEU A 73 -34.31 -21.66 0.90
N LYS A 74 -35.54 -22.05 0.53
CA LYS A 74 -35.81 -22.94 -0.61
C LYS A 74 -35.34 -22.34 -1.94
N LYS A 75 -35.41 -21.01 -2.09
CA LYS A 75 -34.91 -20.29 -3.27
C LYS A 75 -33.40 -20.03 -3.26
N GLY A 76 -32.67 -20.50 -2.24
CA GLY A 76 -31.23 -20.27 -2.10
C GLY A 76 -30.84 -18.81 -1.84
N LYS A 77 -31.78 -17.95 -1.43
CA LYS A 77 -31.58 -16.51 -1.16
C LYS A 77 -31.13 -16.21 0.28
N VAL A 78 -30.97 -17.24 1.08
CA VAL A 78 -30.41 -17.19 2.44
C VAL A 78 -29.06 -17.90 2.40
N GLN A 79 -28.09 -17.40 3.16
CA GLN A 79 -26.79 -18.05 3.32
C GLN A 79 -26.91 -19.51 3.81
N LYS A 80 -25.82 -20.26 3.73
CA LYS A 80 -25.71 -21.56 4.42
C LYS A 80 -26.08 -21.41 5.90
N GLN A 81 -26.97 -22.28 6.37
CA GLN A 81 -27.33 -22.37 7.79
C GLN A 81 -26.36 -23.32 8.49
N PHE A 82 -25.78 -22.85 9.60
CA PHE A 82 -24.82 -23.63 10.39
C PHE A 82 -25.49 -24.23 11.64
N GLY A 83 -25.06 -25.43 12.03
CA GLY A 83 -25.52 -26.11 13.24
C GLY A 83 -25.03 -25.43 14.53
N PRO A 84 -25.68 -25.69 15.67
CA PRO A 84 -25.28 -25.10 16.96
C PRO A 84 -23.85 -25.50 17.36
N GLU A 85 -23.42 -26.73 17.00
CA GLU A 85 -22.10 -27.27 17.31
C GLU A 85 -21.00 -26.84 16.31
N GLU A 86 -21.34 -26.21 15.18
CA GLU A 86 -20.31 -25.73 14.24
C GLU A 86 -19.55 -24.55 14.88
N PRO A 87 -18.20 -24.62 15.00
CA PRO A 87 -17.42 -23.55 15.61
C PRO A 87 -17.37 -22.32 14.70
N PHE A 88 -17.18 -21.15 15.31
CA PHE A 88 -16.88 -19.94 14.56
C PHE A 88 -15.50 -20.05 13.89
N PHE A 89 -15.32 -19.35 12.76
CA PHE A 89 -14.13 -19.45 11.92
C PHE A 89 -12.82 -19.05 12.62
N CYS A 90 -12.90 -18.19 13.63
CA CYS A 90 -11.75 -17.62 14.31
C CYS A 90 -11.68 -18.02 15.78
N ASN A 91 -10.47 -18.10 16.33
CA ASN A 91 -10.27 -18.16 17.78
C ASN A 91 -10.55 -16.77 18.38
N THR A 92 -11.55 -16.68 19.24
CA THR A 92 -11.97 -15.41 19.87
C THR A 92 -11.38 -15.21 21.27
N THR A 93 -10.65 -16.20 21.79
CA THR A 93 -10.04 -16.14 23.13
C THR A 93 -9.00 -15.01 23.20
N GLY A 94 -9.09 -14.16 24.23
CA GLY A 94 -8.14 -13.05 24.43
C GLY A 94 -8.27 -11.87 23.46
N MET A 95 -9.30 -11.86 22.61
CA MET A 95 -9.49 -10.81 21.59
C MET A 95 -10.21 -9.56 22.07
N ARG A 96 -10.52 -9.48 23.37
CA ARG A 96 -10.88 -8.25 24.06
C ARG A 96 -9.72 -7.84 24.95
N SER A 97 -9.33 -6.57 24.89
CA SER A 97 -8.23 -6.03 25.68
C SER A 97 -8.57 -6.05 27.18
N GLU A 98 -7.58 -6.35 28.02
CA GLU A 98 -7.75 -6.36 29.49
C GLU A 98 -8.12 -4.98 30.03
N THR A 99 -7.57 -3.94 29.42
CA THR A 99 -7.89 -2.53 29.68
C THR A 99 -8.45 -1.88 28.43
N VAL A 100 -9.44 -0.99 28.60
CA VAL A 100 -10.02 -0.24 27.48
C VAL A 100 -8.91 0.54 26.75
N PRO A 101 -8.64 0.24 25.46
CA PRO A 101 -7.52 0.84 24.75
C PRO A 101 -7.76 2.34 24.58
N THR A 102 -6.73 3.17 24.74
CA THR A 102 -6.81 4.64 24.60
C THR A 102 -6.63 5.11 23.16
N SER A 103 -6.15 4.23 22.28
CA SER A 103 -5.90 4.53 20.87
C SER A 103 -6.66 3.58 19.96
N VAL A 104 -7.15 4.13 18.86
CA VAL A 104 -7.87 3.44 17.78
C VAL A 104 -6.96 2.40 17.10
N ASP A 105 -5.65 2.62 17.14
CA ASP A 105 -4.63 1.75 16.56
C ASP A 105 -4.39 0.47 17.36
N LYS A 106 -4.88 0.43 18.60
CA LYS A 106 -4.79 -0.73 19.51
C LYS A 106 -6.13 -1.46 19.67
N LEU A 107 -7.12 -1.13 18.84
CA LEU A 107 -8.44 -1.76 18.92
C LEU A 107 -8.40 -3.20 18.45
N ARG A 108 -8.76 -4.13 19.32
CA ARG A 108 -9.11 -5.50 18.93
C ARG A 108 -10.60 -5.58 18.61
N PRO A 109 -11.06 -6.59 17.84
CA PRO A 109 -12.50 -6.73 17.57
C PRO A 109 -13.37 -6.81 18.83
N GLY A 110 -12.86 -7.43 19.90
CA GLY A 110 -13.57 -7.55 21.18
C GLY A 110 -13.68 -6.23 21.96
N ASP A 111 -12.94 -5.19 21.59
CA ASP A 111 -12.98 -3.87 22.25
C ASP A 111 -14.15 -3.01 21.76
N ILE A 112 -14.77 -3.36 20.64
CA ILE A 112 -15.92 -2.62 20.11
C ILE A 112 -17.14 -2.91 20.98
N ASP A 113 -17.71 -1.86 21.59
CA ASP A 113 -18.87 -1.98 22.46
C ASP A 113 -20.15 -1.58 21.75
N ILE A 114 -20.09 -0.56 20.88
CA ILE A 114 -21.24 0.03 20.22
C ILE A 114 -21.05 0.01 18.71
N VAL A 115 -22.08 -0.40 17.98
CA VAL A 115 -22.14 -0.30 16.52
C VAL A 115 -23.21 0.70 16.07
N GLY A 116 -22.95 1.44 15.00
CA GLY A 116 -23.90 2.32 14.34
C GLY A 116 -23.72 2.35 12.83
N ALA A 117 -24.71 2.83 12.10
CA ALA A 117 -24.57 3.02 10.65
C ALA A 117 -25.46 4.14 10.10
N ILE A 118 -24.96 4.79 9.06
CA ILE A 118 -25.67 5.77 8.22
C ILE A 118 -25.49 5.41 6.75
N GLY A 119 -26.46 5.75 5.91
CA GLY A 119 -26.43 5.40 4.49
C GLY A 119 -27.80 5.37 3.83
N ASP A 120 -27.86 4.67 2.70
CA ASP A 120 -29.07 4.49 1.89
C ASP A 120 -29.78 3.16 2.17
N SER A 121 -30.58 2.69 1.21
CA SER A 121 -31.36 1.46 1.27
C SER A 121 -30.51 0.19 1.42
N LEU A 122 -29.27 0.15 0.91
CA LEU A 122 -28.38 -1.00 1.12
C LEU A 122 -27.96 -1.10 2.58
N THR A 123 -27.65 0.04 3.21
CA THR A 123 -27.31 0.11 4.65
C THR A 123 -28.54 -0.10 5.54
N ALA A 124 -29.74 0.27 5.06
CA ALA A 124 -30.99 -0.02 5.74
C ALA A 124 -31.43 -1.50 5.63
N GLY A 125 -30.80 -2.29 4.75
CA GLY A 125 -31.11 -3.71 4.55
C GLY A 125 -32.40 -3.93 3.75
N ASN A 126 -32.72 -3.04 2.81
CA ASN A 126 -33.96 -3.16 2.01
C ASN A 126 -34.07 -4.51 1.32
N GLY A 127 -35.25 -5.12 1.40
CA GLY A 127 -35.64 -6.28 0.61
C GLY A 127 -34.84 -7.55 0.86
N ALA A 128 -34.07 -7.67 1.95
CA ALA A 128 -33.23 -8.83 2.25
C ALA A 128 -34.03 -10.16 2.22
N MET A 129 -35.30 -10.10 2.64
CA MET A 129 -36.20 -11.25 2.74
C MET A 129 -37.44 -11.13 1.84
N ALA A 130 -37.40 -10.27 0.82
CA ALA A 130 -38.53 -10.04 -0.08
C ALA A 130 -38.89 -11.29 -0.89
N THR A 131 -40.19 -11.57 -0.98
CA THR A 131 -40.78 -12.66 -1.77
C THR A 131 -41.74 -12.18 -2.85
N ASN A 132 -42.05 -10.89 -2.86
CA ASN A 132 -42.68 -10.16 -3.97
C ASN A 132 -42.08 -8.75 -4.08
N ILE A 133 -42.38 -8.03 -5.16
CA ILE A 133 -41.71 -6.75 -5.45
C ILE A 133 -42.05 -5.63 -4.46
N LEU A 134 -43.26 -5.61 -3.90
CA LEU A 134 -43.64 -4.59 -2.92
C LEU A 134 -42.83 -4.72 -1.62
N GLU A 135 -42.45 -5.95 -1.26
CA GLU A 135 -41.64 -6.23 -0.08
C GLU A 135 -40.20 -5.70 -0.15
N VAL A 136 -39.71 -5.30 -1.32
CA VAL A 136 -38.41 -4.62 -1.47
C VAL A 136 -38.36 -3.30 -0.69
N LEU A 137 -39.52 -2.65 -0.51
CA LEU A 137 -39.64 -1.40 0.26
C LEU A 137 -39.47 -1.62 1.78
N ILE A 138 -39.44 -2.86 2.25
CA ILE A 138 -39.24 -3.17 3.67
C ILE A 138 -37.76 -3.07 4.02
N GLU A 139 -37.46 -2.20 4.98
CA GLU A 139 -36.14 -2.07 5.61
C GLU A 139 -35.93 -3.23 6.59
N ASN A 140 -35.29 -4.31 6.14
CA ASN A 140 -34.88 -5.43 7.00
C ASN A 140 -33.62 -5.05 7.80
N LYS A 141 -33.71 -4.00 8.62
CA LYS A 141 -32.57 -3.45 9.37
C LYS A 141 -31.85 -4.49 10.22
N GLY A 142 -32.58 -5.45 10.80
CA GLY A 142 -32.02 -6.57 11.56
C GLY A 142 -31.11 -7.51 10.75
N LEU A 143 -31.23 -7.50 9.42
CA LEU A 143 -30.47 -8.31 8.47
C LEU A 143 -29.47 -7.49 7.65
N SER A 144 -29.35 -6.18 7.91
CA SER A 144 -28.40 -5.32 7.22
C SER A 144 -26.96 -5.79 7.42
N TRP A 145 -26.20 -5.85 6.33
CA TRP A 145 -24.83 -6.35 6.31
C TRP A 145 -23.89 -5.65 7.32
N SER A 146 -24.03 -4.34 7.48
CA SER A 146 -23.10 -3.53 8.29
C SER A 146 -23.54 -3.30 9.72
N ILE A 147 -24.82 -3.52 10.07
CA ILE A 147 -25.37 -3.12 11.37
C ILE A 147 -26.53 -3.99 11.88
N GLY A 148 -27.01 -4.97 11.13
CA GLY A 148 -28.07 -5.88 11.61
C GLY A 148 -27.54 -6.88 12.64
N GLY A 149 -28.32 -7.20 13.67
CA GLY A 149 -27.94 -8.21 14.68
C GLY A 149 -29.02 -9.24 14.98
N GLN A 150 -29.96 -9.43 14.04
CA GLN A 150 -30.95 -10.51 14.12
C GLN A 150 -30.24 -11.87 14.05
N GLY A 151 -30.62 -12.79 14.93
CA GLY A 151 -30.02 -14.13 14.99
C GLY A 151 -28.53 -14.12 15.39
N THR A 152 -27.78 -15.07 14.84
CA THR A 152 -26.32 -15.22 15.01
C THR A 152 -25.66 -15.39 13.63
N TRP A 153 -24.33 -15.40 13.56
CA TRP A 153 -23.60 -15.60 12.29
C TRP A 153 -24.00 -16.90 11.57
N ARG A 154 -24.45 -17.90 12.34
CA ARG A 154 -24.94 -19.20 11.85
C ARG A 154 -26.19 -19.08 10.99
N GLN A 155 -27.05 -18.13 11.31
CA GLN A 155 -28.31 -17.89 10.61
C GLN A 155 -28.16 -16.75 9.60
N PHE A 156 -27.60 -15.63 10.07
CA PHE A 156 -27.45 -14.39 9.32
C PHE A 156 -26.08 -13.78 9.62
N LEU A 157 -25.16 -13.82 8.65
CA LEU A 157 -23.87 -13.20 8.75
C LEU A 157 -24.03 -11.70 8.51
N THR A 158 -23.72 -10.94 9.53
CA THR A 158 -23.67 -9.47 9.53
C THR A 158 -22.47 -9.06 10.37
N LEU A 159 -21.98 -7.84 10.18
CA LEU A 159 -20.87 -7.34 10.97
C LEU A 159 -21.13 -7.45 12.50
N PRO A 160 -22.29 -7.04 13.04
CA PRO A 160 -22.57 -7.25 14.47
C PRO A 160 -22.64 -8.72 14.88
N ASN A 161 -23.14 -9.61 14.02
CA ASN A 161 -23.18 -11.04 14.32
C ASN A 161 -21.78 -11.69 14.35
N ILE A 162 -20.80 -11.12 13.65
CA ILE A 162 -19.39 -11.47 13.78
C ILE A 162 -18.82 -10.91 15.09
N LEU A 163 -19.01 -9.62 15.35
CA LEU A 163 -18.48 -8.94 16.53
C LEU A 163 -19.00 -9.53 17.86
N LYS A 164 -20.23 -10.06 17.88
CA LYS A 164 -20.78 -10.76 19.07
C LYS A 164 -19.97 -11.97 19.51
N GLU A 165 -19.26 -12.64 18.60
CA GLU A 165 -18.37 -13.76 18.95
C GLU A 165 -17.11 -13.28 19.70
N TYR A 166 -16.72 -12.03 19.52
CA TYR A 166 -15.60 -11.38 20.22
C TYR A 166 -16.05 -10.59 21.46
N ASN A 167 -17.26 -10.00 21.41
CA ASN A 167 -17.87 -9.26 22.51
C ASN A 167 -19.39 -9.57 22.61
N PRO A 168 -19.80 -10.49 23.50
CA PRO A 168 -21.21 -10.81 23.69
C PRO A 168 -22.06 -9.65 24.24
N LYS A 169 -21.44 -8.57 24.75
CA LYS A 169 -22.13 -7.38 25.28
C LYS A 169 -22.29 -6.26 24.24
N LEU A 170 -21.94 -6.51 22.98
CA LEU A 170 -22.10 -5.56 21.88
C LEU A 170 -23.52 -4.97 21.85
N TYR A 171 -23.65 -3.65 21.60
CA TYR A 171 -24.92 -2.94 21.57
C TYR A 171 -25.05 -2.00 20.36
N GLY A 172 -26.28 -1.56 20.05
CA GLY A 172 -26.57 -0.58 19.00
C GLY A 172 -27.19 -1.14 17.71
N TYR A 173 -27.15 -2.45 17.52
CA TYR A 173 -27.71 -3.11 16.33
C TYR A 173 -29.23 -3.38 16.45
N PRO A 174 -30.04 -3.13 15.41
CA PRO A 174 -31.42 -3.60 15.33
C PRO A 174 -31.51 -5.13 15.18
N THR A 175 -32.59 -5.73 15.68
CA THR A 175 -32.87 -7.17 15.58
C THR A 175 -34.13 -7.49 14.81
N LYS A 176 -34.78 -6.47 14.24
CA LYS A 176 -36.06 -6.57 13.53
C LYS A 176 -36.11 -5.58 12.36
N ASP A 177 -37.12 -5.75 11.52
CA ASP A 177 -37.47 -4.76 10.51
C ASP A 177 -37.89 -3.44 11.17
N GLY A 178 -37.61 -2.32 10.52
CA GLY A 178 -38.04 -1.02 11.03
C GLY A 178 -37.55 0.14 10.18
N LEU A 179 -38.31 1.22 10.20
CA LEU A 179 -37.91 2.50 9.60
C LEU A 179 -36.95 3.24 10.52
N SER A 180 -36.05 4.06 9.98
CA SER A 180 -35.09 4.87 10.77
C SER A 180 -35.75 5.64 11.93
N THR A 181 -37.00 6.09 11.77
CA THR A 181 -37.78 6.86 12.76
C THR A 181 -38.28 6.04 13.94
N ARG A 182 -38.28 4.71 13.86
CA ARG A 182 -38.77 3.82 14.92
C ARG A 182 -37.65 3.47 15.90
N LYS A 183 -38.00 3.35 17.19
CA LYS A 183 -37.05 2.94 18.25
C LYS A 183 -36.38 1.59 17.98
N SER A 184 -37.07 0.69 17.27
CA SER A 184 -36.55 -0.64 16.90
C SER A 184 -35.31 -0.60 15.99
N SER A 185 -35.06 0.54 15.35
CA SER A 185 -33.92 0.74 14.45
C SER A 185 -32.62 1.08 15.17
N LEU A 186 -32.68 1.39 16.47
CA LEU A 186 -31.53 1.73 17.32
C LEU A 186 -30.57 2.70 16.60
N PHE A 187 -29.31 2.29 16.38
CA PHE A 187 -28.26 3.10 15.78
C PHE A 187 -28.06 2.86 14.28
N ASN A 188 -29.00 2.18 13.61
CA ASN A 188 -29.13 2.23 12.16
C ASN A 188 -30.00 3.44 11.77
N ALA A 189 -29.33 4.53 11.39
CA ALA A 189 -29.95 5.77 10.95
C ALA A 189 -30.07 5.88 9.41
N ALA A 190 -29.70 4.84 8.67
CA ALA A 190 -29.84 4.78 7.21
C ALA A 190 -31.31 4.79 6.77
N GLU A 191 -31.57 5.36 5.60
CA GLU A 191 -32.91 5.50 5.02
C GLU A 191 -32.92 5.17 3.54
N GLY A 192 -33.93 4.41 3.09
CA GLY A 192 -34.16 4.22 1.67
C GLY A 192 -34.43 5.55 0.95
N GLY A 193 -33.80 5.73 -0.21
CA GLY A 193 -33.84 6.95 -1.01
C GLY A 193 -32.90 8.07 -0.54
N ALA A 194 -32.11 7.86 0.53
CA ALA A 194 -31.16 8.87 0.98
C ALA A 194 -30.01 9.06 -0.03
N MET A 195 -29.61 10.32 -0.20
CA MET A 195 -28.48 10.75 -1.05
C MET A 195 -27.40 11.41 -0.21
N SER A 196 -26.31 11.81 -0.84
CA SER A 196 -25.19 12.48 -0.19
C SER A 196 -25.60 13.68 0.68
N GLN A 197 -26.59 14.45 0.27
CA GLN A 197 -27.07 15.61 1.05
C GLN A 197 -27.73 15.25 2.39
N ASP A 198 -28.18 14.00 2.56
CA ASP A 198 -28.76 13.51 3.81
C ASP A 198 -27.70 13.10 4.84
N ILE A 199 -26.45 12.88 4.42
CA ILE A 199 -25.34 12.41 5.27
C ILE A 199 -25.21 13.24 6.56
N PRO A 200 -25.17 14.60 6.52
CA PRO A 200 -25.03 15.39 7.73
C PRO A 200 -26.22 15.26 8.69
N TYR A 201 -27.45 15.13 8.15
CA TYR A 201 -28.63 14.92 8.98
C TYR A 201 -28.59 13.56 9.68
N GLN A 202 -28.28 12.48 8.94
CA GLN A 202 -28.18 11.14 9.51
C GLN A 202 -27.10 11.07 10.59
N ALA A 203 -25.95 11.72 10.38
CA ALA A 203 -24.86 11.78 11.36
C ALA A 203 -25.30 12.46 12.66
N ARG A 204 -25.93 13.65 12.57
CA ARG A 204 -26.46 14.36 13.76
C ARG A 204 -27.53 13.54 14.49
N ASN A 205 -28.41 12.88 13.76
CA ASN A 205 -29.44 12.01 14.34
C ASN A 205 -28.81 10.80 15.05
N LEU A 206 -27.81 10.15 14.46
CA LEU A 206 -27.08 9.03 15.08
C LEU A 206 -26.39 9.46 16.38
N VAL A 207 -25.66 10.58 16.35
CA VAL A 207 -24.98 11.17 17.52
C VAL A 207 -25.99 11.48 18.63
N LYS A 208 -27.12 12.12 18.28
CA LYS A 208 -28.20 12.40 19.25
C LYS A 208 -28.74 11.13 19.90
N ARG A 209 -28.91 10.05 19.14
CA ARG A 209 -29.36 8.75 19.70
C ARG A 209 -28.36 8.18 20.67
N MET A 210 -27.07 8.15 20.31
CA MET A 210 -26.02 7.64 21.19
C MET A 210 -25.91 8.47 22.47
N LEU A 211 -25.92 9.80 22.37
CA LEU A 211 -25.83 10.70 23.53
C LEU A 211 -27.04 10.58 24.49
N SER A 212 -28.21 10.16 24.00
CA SER A 212 -29.43 10.05 24.81
C SER A 212 -29.72 8.63 25.31
N ASP A 213 -28.96 7.64 24.86
CA ASP A 213 -29.14 6.25 25.27
C ASP A 213 -28.32 5.93 26.53
N ARG A 214 -29.00 5.60 27.62
CA ARG A 214 -28.37 5.29 28.92
C ARG A 214 -27.46 4.06 28.88
N LYS A 215 -27.54 3.22 27.84
CA LYS A 215 -26.65 2.06 27.65
C LYS A 215 -25.34 2.42 26.96
N VAL A 216 -25.18 3.65 26.49
CA VAL A 216 -23.96 4.13 25.85
C VAL A 216 -23.19 5.00 26.83
N ASP A 217 -22.08 4.49 27.34
CA ASP A 217 -21.06 5.33 27.95
C ASP A 217 -20.26 6.01 26.83
N ILE A 218 -20.60 7.26 26.54
CA ILE A 218 -19.98 8.01 25.44
C ILE A 218 -18.46 8.13 25.61
N ALA A 219 -17.96 8.24 26.85
CA ALA A 219 -16.56 8.47 27.14
C ALA A 219 -15.73 7.19 27.15
N GLN A 220 -16.31 6.06 27.58
CA GLN A 220 -15.58 4.80 27.74
C GLN A 220 -15.79 3.80 26.60
N HIS A 221 -16.99 3.72 26.03
CA HIS A 221 -17.27 2.72 25.00
C HIS A 221 -16.58 3.05 23.68
N TRP A 222 -16.03 2.04 23.01
CA TRP A 222 -15.60 2.17 21.62
C TRP A 222 -16.78 2.02 20.66
N LYS A 223 -16.92 2.98 19.74
CA LYS A 223 -17.96 3.01 18.70
C LYS A 223 -17.37 2.58 17.36
N MET A 224 -18.03 1.66 16.66
CA MET A 224 -17.77 1.38 15.25
C MET A 224 -18.94 1.88 14.41
N ILE A 225 -18.70 2.85 13.52
CA ILE A 225 -19.73 3.43 12.65
C ILE A 225 -19.45 3.07 11.20
N THR A 226 -20.43 2.50 10.51
CA THR A 226 -20.31 2.21 9.07
C THR A 226 -21.11 3.21 8.23
N LEU A 227 -20.47 3.81 7.23
CA LEU A 227 -21.06 4.73 6.27
C LEU A 227 -20.91 4.15 4.86
N MET A 228 -22.04 3.95 4.16
CA MET A 228 -22.07 3.67 2.73
C MET A 228 -23.25 4.40 2.09
N ILE A 229 -22.97 5.25 1.12
CA ILE A 229 -23.97 6.05 0.40
C ILE A 229 -23.45 6.51 -0.95
N GLY A 230 -24.35 6.53 -1.93
CA GLY A 230 -24.07 7.01 -3.28
C GLY A 230 -24.95 6.35 -4.34
N GLY A 231 -25.60 5.22 -4.03
CA GLY A 231 -26.43 4.50 -4.99
C GLY A 231 -27.50 5.39 -5.62
N ASN A 232 -28.23 6.14 -4.79
CA ASN A 232 -29.28 7.05 -5.26
C ASN A 232 -28.73 8.26 -6.01
N ASP A 233 -27.61 8.81 -5.58
CA ASP A 233 -26.90 9.90 -6.28
C ASP A 233 -26.56 9.48 -7.72
N PHE A 234 -25.99 8.29 -7.88
CA PHE A 234 -25.58 7.73 -9.18
C PHE A 234 -26.76 7.35 -10.07
N CYS A 235 -27.80 6.80 -9.46
CA CYS A 235 -28.90 6.17 -10.17
C CYS A 235 -30.04 7.13 -10.49
N ALA A 236 -30.26 8.14 -9.66
CA ALA A 236 -31.42 9.03 -9.74
C ALA A 236 -31.10 10.54 -9.80
N GLU A 237 -29.89 10.99 -9.42
CA GLU A 237 -29.59 12.43 -9.33
C GLU A 237 -28.69 12.95 -10.45
N ILE A 238 -27.52 12.34 -10.68
CA ILE A 238 -26.45 12.88 -11.55
C ILE A 238 -26.94 13.30 -12.94
N CYS A 239 -27.91 12.59 -13.49
CA CYS A 239 -28.39 12.80 -14.85
C CYS A 239 -29.38 13.97 -15.01
N TYR A 240 -29.79 14.59 -13.91
CA TYR A 240 -30.64 15.79 -13.89
C TYR A 240 -29.87 17.04 -13.47
N MET A 241 -28.60 16.91 -13.10
CA MET A 241 -27.74 18.05 -12.80
C MET A 241 -27.32 18.74 -14.09
N ALA A 242 -27.38 20.08 -14.12
CA ALA A 242 -26.83 20.86 -15.23
C ALA A 242 -25.31 20.64 -15.40
N THR A 243 -24.61 20.38 -14.29
CA THR A 243 -23.19 20.03 -14.26
C THR A 243 -22.97 18.84 -13.31
N PRO A 244 -23.08 17.59 -13.81
CA PRO A 244 -22.94 16.36 -13.01
C PRO A 244 -21.65 16.29 -12.19
N GLU A 245 -20.54 16.87 -12.66
CA GLU A 245 -19.24 16.88 -11.98
C GLU A 245 -19.30 17.58 -10.61
N LYS A 246 -20.24 18.52 -10.41
CA LYS A 246 -20.41 19.21 -9.12
C LYS A 246 -20.85 18.26 -8.01
N ILE A 247 -21.36 17.07 -8.34
CA ILE A 247 -21.78 16.10 -7.33
C ILE A 247 -20.62 15.68 -6.41
N LEU A 248 -19.39 15.65 -6.94
CA LEU A 248 -18.17 15.36 -6.17
C LEU A 248 -17.93 16.43 -5.09
N GLN A 249 -18.07 17.71 -5.44
CA GLN A 249 -17.90 18.83 -4.52
C GLN A 249 -18.98 18.83 -3.42
N TYR A 250 -20.23 18.53 -3.79
CA TYR A 250 -21.31 18.40 -2.82
C TYR A 250 -21.10 17.21 -1.89
N HIS A 251 -20.66 16.08 -2.45
CA HIS A 251 -20.35 14.90 -1.66
C HIS A 251 -19.24 15.13 -0.65
N GLU A 252 -18.12 15.72 -1.08
CA GLU A 252 -17.03 16.08 -0.19
C GLU A 252 -17.53 16.92 1.00
N LYS A 253 -18.30 17.98 0.71
CA LYS A 253 -18.85 18.86 1.76
C LYS A 253 -19.70 18.09 2.76
N ASN A 254 -20.57 17.21 2.27
CA ASN A 254 -21.53 16.48 3.11
C ASN A 254 -20.84 15.41 3.96
N ILE A 255 -19.95 14.62 3.36
CA ILE A 255 -19.26 13.55 4.08
C ILE A 255 -18.26 14.11 5.10
N VAL A 256 -17.50 15.15 4.76
CA VAL A 256 -16.59 15.82 5.70
C VAL A 256 -17.37 16.38 6.89
N SER A 257 -18.54 16.97 6.65
CA SER A 257 -19.43 17.46 7.73
C SER A 257 -19.86 16.35 8.69
N ALA A 258 -20.24 15.17 8.19
CA ALA A 258 -20.59 14.03 9.05
C ALA A 258 -19.39 13.45 9.80
N LEU A 259 -18.25 13.27 9.13
CA LEU A 259 -17.03 12.75 9.76
C LEU A 259 -16.54 13.69 10.88
N ARG A 260 -16.58 15.01 10.66
CA ARG A 260 -16.32 16.01 11.71
C ARG A 260 -17.31 15.91 12.85
N THR A 261 -18.60 15.73 12.55
CA THR A 261 -19.64 15.53 13.58
C THR A 261 -19.32 14.29 14.45
N PHE A 262 -18.89 13.18 13.86
CA PHE A 262 -18.48 12.00 14.64
C PHE A 262 -17.22 12.28 15.46
N ARG A 263 -16.17 12.88 14.86
CA ARG A 263 -14.91 13.23 15.53
C ARG A 263 -15.10 14.15 16.73
N ASP A 264 -16.04 15.08 16.64
CA ASP A 264 -16.20 16.16 17.62
C ASP A 264 -17.15 15.76 18.75
N TYR A 265 -18.11 14.87 18.51
CA TYR A 265 -19.13 14.49 19.50
C TYR A 265 -19.05 13.04 20.00
N LEU A 266 -18.32 12.16 19.32
CA LEU A 266 -18.17 10.75 19.68
C LEU A 266 -16.66 10.43 19.83
N PRO A 267 -16.06 10.63 21.02
CA PRO A 267 -14.68 10.17 21.28
C PRO A 267 -14.61 8.65 21.10
N ARG A 268 -13.43 8.02 21.02
CA ARG A 268 -13.30 6.56 20.86
C ARG A 268 -14.17 5.98 19.73
N THR A 269 -13.95 6.45 18.51
CA THR A 269 -14.76 6.05 17.34
C THR A 269 -13.89 5.59 16.17
N PHE A 270 -14.19 4.40 15.67
CA PHE A 270 -13.67 3.86 14.42
C PHE A 270 -14.76 3.96 13.35
N VAL A 271 -14.48 4.64 12.24
CA VAL A 271 -15.43 4.80 11.13
C VAL A 271 -15.01 3.95 9.94
N ASN A 272 -15.87 3.00 9.55
CA ASN A 272 -15.80 2.33 8.26
C ASN A 272 -16.44 3.23 7.19
N LEU A 273 -15.65 3.78 6.28
CA LEU A 273 -16.15 4.42 5.07
C LEU A 273 -16.13 3.42 3.92
N ALA A 274 -17.26 2.77 3.66
CA ALA A 274 -17.34 1.75 2.61
C ALA A 274 -17.61 2.39 1.24
N ALA A 275 -16.85 1.92 0.26
CA ALA A 275 -17.01 2.31 -1.14
C ALA A 275 -18.44 2.03 -1.61
N SER A 276 -18.99 2.92 -2.43
CA SER A 276 -20.27 2.66 -3.06
C SER A 276 -20.08 1.80 -4.31
N PRO A 277 -20.86 0.72 -4.48
CA PRO A 277 -20.71 -0.17 -5.62
C PRO A 277 -20.79 0.58 -6.96
N LYS A 278 -19.92 0.20 -7.91
CA LYS A 278 -20.08 0.68 -9.29
C LYS A 278 -21.34 0.04 -9.88
N VAL A 279 -22.40 0.83 -9.98
CA VAL A 279 -23.73 0.41 -10.44
C VAL A 279 -23.79 0.07 -11.94
N ASP A 280 -22.71 0.31 -12.69
CA ASP A 280 -22.56 -0.15 -14.09
C ASP A 280 -22.58 -1.69 -14.21
N ILE A 281 -22.29 -2.41 -13.12
CA ILE A 281 -22.40 -3.87 -13.05
C ILE A 281 -23.81 -4.37 -13.40
N LEU A 282 -24.85 -3.57 -13.12
CA LEU A 282 -26.24 -3.90 -13.46
C LEU A 282 -26.43 -4.08 -14.97
N ALA A 283 -25.71 -3.30 -15.79
CA ALA A 283 -25.73 -3.43 -17.24
C ALA A 283 -25.06 -4.73 -17.72
N ARG A 284 -24.13 -5.28 -16.93
CA ARG A 284 -23.31 -6.46 -17.25
C ARG A 284 -23.93 -7.79 -16.82
N PHE A 285 -25.03 -7.77 -16.07
CA PHE A 285 -25.73 -9.01 -15.68
C PHE A 285 -26.25 -9.78 -16.89
N LYS A 286 -26.00 -11.09 -16.88
CA LYS A 286 -26.41 -12.03 -17.93
C LYS A 286 -27.75 -12.68 -17.56
N ASN A 287 -28.57 -12.95 -18.57
CA ASN A 287 -29.87 -13.63 -18.43
C ASN A 287 -30.76 -13.00 -17.35
N LYS A 288 -30.87 -11.67 -17.37
CA LYS A 288 -31.68 -10.90 -16.43
C LYS A 288 -33.16 -11.30 -16.52
N PRO A 289 -33.82 -11.61 -15.37
CA PRO A 289 -35.27 -11.75 -15.31
C PRO A 289 -35.98 -10.48 -15.80
N GLN A 290 -37.16 -10.62 -16.39
CA GLN A 290 -37.90 -9.50 -16.99
C GLN A 290 -38.30 -8.44 -15.95
N GLU A 291 -38.63 -8.88 -14.74
CA GLU A 291 -38.91 -8.01 -13.60
C GLU A 291 -37.69 -7.15 -13.28
N CYS A 292 -36.49 -7.73 -13.34
CA CYS A 292 -35.24 -7.04 -13.08
C CYS A 292 -34.88 -6.03 -14.17
N VAL A 293 -35.16 -6.33 -15.44
CA VAL A 293 -35.00 -5.36 -16.53
C VAL A 293 -35.85 -4.11 -16.29
N SER A 294 -37.09 -4.31 -15.84
CA SER A 294 -38.03 -3.20 -15.58
C SER A 294 -37.61 -2.39 -14.35
N MET A 295 -37.29 -3.07 -13.25
CA MET A 295 -36.88 -2.43 -12.00
C MET A 295 -35.56 -1.68 -12.14
N HIS A 296 -34.60 -2.20 -12.90
CA HIS A 296 -33.33 -1.52 -13.16
C HIS A 296 -33.50 -0.13 -13.81
N VAL A 297 -34.48 0.02 -14.70
CA VAL A 297 -34.77 1.33 -15.32
C VAL A 297 -35.47 2.28 -14.33
N ILE A 298 -36.23 1.74 -13.37
CA ILE A 298 -36.93 2.52 -12.33
C ILE A 298 -35.96 2.97 -11.24
N GLU A 299 -35.16 2.03 -10.73
CA GLU A 299 -34.23 2.24 -9.61
C GLU A 299 -32.95 2.95 -10.07
N CYS A 300 -32.49 2.72 -11.31
CA CYS A 300 -31.26 3.31 -11.85
C CYS A 300 -31.40 3.92 -13.26
N PRO A 301 -32.35 4.85 -13.45
CA PRO A 301 -32.60 5.47 -14.75
C PRO A 301 -31.38 6.21 -15.31
N CYS A 302 -30.58 6.88 -14.48
CA CYS A 302 -29.43 7.66 -14.97
C CYS A 302 -28.42 6.81 -15.77
N LEU A 303 -28.26 5.54 -15.42
CA LEU A 303 -27.36 4.63 -16.14
C LEU A 303 -28.06 3.73 -17.16
N LEU A 304 -29.28 3.29 -16.86
CA LEU A 304 -29.92 2.20 -17.60
C LEU A 304 -31.05 2.66 -18.53
N ALA A 305 -31.56 3.87 -18.38
CA ALA A 305 -32.57 4.40 -19.30
C ALA A 305 -31.94 4.80 -20.64
N THR A 306 -32.63 4.47 -21.74
CA THR A 306 -32.17 4.73 -23.12
C THR A 306 -31.82 6.19 -23.37
N ARG A 307 -32.56 7.13 -22.77
CA ARG A 307 -32.33 8.58 -22.93
C ARG A 307 -30.97 9.06 -22.44
N PHE A 308 -30.31 8.33 -21.54
CA PHE A 308 -29.00 8.69 -20.97
C PHE A 308 -27.84 7.84 -21.48
N ARG A 309 -28.09 6.95 -22.45
CA ARG A 309 -27.08 6.03 -22.98
C ARG A 309 -25.79 6.70 -23.44
N LYS A 310 -25.87 7.90 -24.01
CA LYS A 310 -24.69 8.69 -24.44
C LYS A 310 -23.82 9.18 -23.28
N GLN A 311 -24.40 9.33 -22.09
CA GLN A 311 -23.70 9.79 -20.88
C GLN A 311 -23.18 8.63 -20.02
N PHE A 312 -23.45 7.38 -20.39
CA PHE A 312 -23.11 6.21 -19.59
C PHE A 312 -21.65 6.21 -19.12
N GLN A 313 -20.69 6.35 -20.04
CA GLN A 313 -19.25 6.36 -19.70
C GLN A 313 -18.87 7.54 -18.80
N ARG A 314 -19.48 8.71 -19.02
CA ARG A 314 -19.27 9.90 -18.17
C ARG A 314 -19.75 9.64 -16.75
N TYR A 315 -20.90 9.01 -16.58
CA TYR A 315 -21.46 8.69 -15.27
C TYR A 315 -20.68 7.58 -14.57
N VAL A 316 -20.22 6.54 -15.29
CA VAL A 316 -19.33 5.53 -14.74
C VAL A 316 -18.03 6.16 -14.24
N LYS A 317 -17.45 7.09 -15.00
CA LYS A 317 -16.27 7.83 -14.60
C LYS A 317 -16.50 8.64 -13.31
N LEU A 318 -17.64 9.33 -13.19
CA LEU A 318 -17.99 10.07 -11.96
C LEU A 318 -18.13 9.17 -10.73
N ILE A 319 -18.59 7.92 -10.90
CA ILE A 319 -18.68 6.95 -9.80
C ILE A 319 -17.27 6.49 -9.36
N GLU A 320 -16.35 6.32 -10.31
CA GLU A 320 -14.95 6.04 -10.00
C GLU A 320 -14.32 7.20 -9.24
N ASP A 321 -14.49 8.42 -9.75
CA ASP A 321 -13.96 9.64 -9.14
C ASP A 321 -14.58 9.88 -7.74
N TRP A 322 -15.84 9.52 -7.52
CA TRP A 322 -16.50 9.55 -6.21
C TRP A 322 -15.83 8.63 -5.19
N ASN A 323 -15.57 7.38 -5.58
CA ASN A 323 -14.92 6.41 -4.70
C ASN A 323 -13.45 6.79 -4.45
N GLN A 324 -12.76 7.36 -5.44
CA GLN A 324 -11.42 7.92 -5.24
C GLN A 324 -11.44 9.09 -4.27
N LEU A 325 -12.39 10.01 -4.42
CA LEU A 325 -12.60 11.14 -3.50
C LEU A 325 -12.87 10.65 -2.06
N GLN A 326 -13.69 9.62 -1.87
CA GLN A 326 -13.93 9.03 -0.54
C GLN A 326 -12.65 8.45 0.07
N MET A 327 -11.82 7.79 -0.74
CA MET A 327 -10.51 7.28 -0.32
C MET A 327 -9.59 8.43 0.13
N ASP A 328 -9.52 9.50 -0.66
CA ASP A 328 -8.71 10.69 -0.36
C ASP A 328 -9.21 11.41 0.92
N ILE A 329 -10.54 11.49 1.10
CA ILE A 329 -11.16 12.07 2.31
C ILE A 329 -10.81 11.24 3.54
N ALA A 330 -10.93 9.92 3.48
CA ALA A 330 -10.57 9.04 4.59
C ALA A 330 -9.09 9.16 4.97
N ALA A 331 -8.21 9.50 4.02
CA ALA A 331 -6.78 9.68 4.26
C ALA A 331 -6.40 11.05 4.86
N ARG A 332 -7.33 12.01 4.98
CA ARG A 332 -7.03 13.35 5.51
C ARG A 332 -6.55 13.31 6.95
N GLU A 333 -5.48 14.05 7.23
CA GLU A 333 -4.88 14.17 8.57
C GLU A 333 -5.89 14.60 9.65
N GLU A 334 -6.88 15.41 9.29
CA GLU A 334 -7.91 15.89 10.24
C GLU A 334 -8.75 14.77 10.88
N PHE A 335 -8.72 13.56 10.31
CA PHE A 335 -9.41 12.37 10.83
C PHE A 335 -8.47 11.36 11.51
N HIS A 336 -7.17 11.66 11.58
CA HIS A 336 -6.14 10.81 12.21
C HIS A 336 -5.28 11.56 13.24
N SER A 337 -5.57 12.84 13.48
CA SER A 337 -4.84 13.67 14.45
C SER A 337 -5.16 13.36 15.91
N LYS A 338 -6.25 12.64 16.21
CA LYS A 338 -6.64 12.22 17.56
C LYS A 338 -6.34 10.73 17.75
N PRO A 339 -5.79 10.32 18.91
CA PRO A 339 -5.49 8.93 19.16
C PRO A 339 -6.76 8.07 19.20
N ASP A 340 -7.92 8.64 19.54
CA ASP A 340 -9.16 7.91 19.79
C ASP A 340 -10.17 7.99 18.63
N PHE A 341 -9.76 8.45 17.45
CA PHE A 341 -10.63 8.58 16.29
C PHE A 341 -9.89 8.23 15.00
N ALA A 342 -10.49 7.38 14.15
CA ALA A 342 -9.99 7.15 12.80
C ALA A 342 -11.12 6.90 11.80
N VAL A 343 -10.88 7.29 10.54
CA VAL A 343 -11.72 6.94 9.40
C VAL A 343 -10.93 6.02 8.47
N VAL A 344 -11.47 4.84 8.19
CA VAL A 344 -10.83 3.84 7.36
C VAL A 344 -11.70 3.55 6.15
N TYR A 345 -11.13 3.78 4.95
CA TYR A 345 -11.80 3.46 3.70
C TYR A 345 -11.80 1.94 3.45
N GLN A 346 -12.95 1.39 3.04
CA GLN A 346 -13.15 -0.03 2.79
C GLN A 346 -13.55 -0.25 1.31
N PRO A 347 -12.57 -0.51 0.41
CA PRO A 347 -12.79 -0.54 -1.05
C PRO A 347 -13.41 -1.84 -1.61
N PHE A 348 -13.89 -2.77 -0.79
CA PHE A 348 -14.30 -4.13 -1.22
C PHE A 348 -15.41 -4.20 -2.29
N THR A 349 -16.01 -3.07 -2.69
CA THR A 349 -17.02 -2.97 -3.77
C THR A 349 -16.55 -2.20 -5.00
N MET A 350 -15.31 -1.68 -5.04
CA MET A 350 -14.82 -0.84 -6.13
C MET A 350 -14.67 -1.61 -7.45
N ASN A 351 -14.18 -2.86 -7.40
CA ASN A 351 -14.00 -3.75 -8.55
C ASN A 351 -14.96 -4.94 -8.48
N LEU A 352 -16.21 -4.67 -8.10
CA LEU A 352 -17.22 -5.69 -7.85
C LEU A 352 -17.41 -6.65 -9.05
N THR A 353 -17.31 -7.95 -8.76
CA THR A 353 -17.78 -9.00 -9.67
C THR A 353 -18.89 -9.79 -9.02
N PHE A 354 -20.01 -9.97 -9.71
CA PHE A 354 -21.13 -10.71 -9.14
C PHE A 354 -20.93 -12.23 -9.29
N PRO A 355 -21.28 -13.04 -8.28
CA PRO A 355 -21.20 -14.49 -8.39
C PRO A 355 -21.94 -15.02 -9.62
N ALA A 356 -21.35 -16.02 -10.27
CA ALA A 356 -21.93 -16.71 -11.41
C ALA A 356 -22.43 -18.12 -11.04
N THR A 357 -23.48 -18.57 -11.72
CA THR A 357 -23.96 -19.95 -11.68
C THR A 357 -23.00 -20.89 -12.41
N ALA A 358 -23.19 -22.20 -12.31
CA ALA A 358 -22.37 -23.19 -13.02
C ALA A 358 -22.36 -23.00 -14.55
N ASN A 359 -23.40 -22.40 -15.12
CA ASN A 359 -23.53 -22.14 -16.54
C ASN A 359 -22.92 -20.78 -16.97
N GLY A 360 -22.31 -20.03 -16.04
CA GLY A 360 -21.70 -18.72 -16.30
C GLY A 360 -22.67 -17.54 -16.33
N ASP A 361 -23.92 -17.75 -15.92
CA ASP A 361 -24.95 -16.71 -15.76
C ASP A 361 -24.83 -15.98 -14.42
N THR A 362 -25.42 -14.78 -14.31
CA THR A 362 -25.47 -14.05 -13.04
C THR A 362 -26.31 -14.83 -12.02
N ASP A 363 -25.75 -15.07 -10.83
CA ASP A 363 -26.47 -15.73 -9.73
C ASP A 363 -27.38 -14.73 -8.98
N PHE A 364 -28.62 -14.62 -9.43
CA PHE A 364 -29.64 -13.76 -8.80
C PHE A 364 -30.11 -14.24 -7.42
N THR A 365 -29.59 -15.34 -6.88
CA THR A 365 -29.87 -15.72 -5.48
C THR A 365 -29.26 -14.74 -4.48
N TYR A 366 -28.19 -14.04 -4.86
CA TYR A 366 -27.57 -12.98 -4.06
C TYR A 366 -28.32 -11.64 -4.11
N MET A 367 -29.32 -11.52 -4.98
CA MET A 367 -30.10 -10.30 -5.14
C MET A 367 -31.50 -10.42 -4.54
N SER A 368 -32.09 -9.29 -4.18
CA SER A 368 -33.53 -9.17 -3.90
C SER A 368 -34.34 -9.30 -5.21
N LEU A 369 -35.64 -9.04 -5.17
CA LEU A 369 -36.53 -9.23 -6.33
C LEU A 369 -36.45 -8.13 -7.39
N ASP A 370 -35.86 -6.99 -7.06
CA ASP A 370 -35.58 -5.91 -8.00
C ASP A 370 -34.24 -6.09 -8.75
N CYS A 371 -33.45 -7.09 -8.36
CA CYS A 371 -32.07 -7.29 -8.81
C CYS A 371 -31.15 -6.07 -8.61
N PHE A 372 -31.48 -5.18 -7.68
CA PHE A 372 -30.71 -3.98 -7.35
C PHE A 372 -30.23 -4.08 -5.90
N HIS A 373 -31.15 -4.30 -4.97
CA HIS A 373 -30.81 -4.59 -3.57
C HIS A 373 -30.35 -6.04 -3.41
N LEU A 374 -29.60 -6.30 -2.34
CA LEU A 374 -29.11 -7.65 -2.02
C LEU A 374 -30.17 -8.48 -1.30
N SER A 375 -30.16 -9.79 -1.53
CA SER A 375 -30.87 -10.73 -0.64
C SER A 375 -30.12 -10.87 0.68
N GLN A 376 -30.67 -11.61 1.65
CA GLN A 376 -29.93 -11.96 2.85
C GLN A 376 -28.59 -12.63 2.53
N LYS A 377 -28.54 -13.54 1.54
CA LYS A 377 -27.29 -14.16 1.07
C LYS A 377 -26.30 -13.14 0.50
N GLY A 378 -26.77 -12.16 -0.28
CA GLY A 378 -25.93 -11.04 -0.75
C GLY A 378 -25.41 -10.17 0.38
N TYR A 379 -26.23 -9.89 1.41
CA TYR A 379 -25.77 -9.17 2.59
C TYR A 379 -24.74 -9.97 3.41
N ALA A 380 -24.82 -11.30 3.46
CA ALA A 380 -23.79 -12.14 4.07
C ALA A 380 -22.44 -12.00 3.34
N LEU A 381 -22.46 -12.05 2.00
CA LEU A 381 -21.30 -11.79 1.14
C LEU A 381 -20.64 -10.44 1.44
N ALA A 382 -21.44 -9.37 1.46
CA ALA A 382 -20.97 -8.01 1.77
C ALA A 382 -20.41 -7.90 3.20
N SER A 383 -21.02 -8.58 4.17
CA SER A 383 -20.56 -8.60 5.57
C SER A 383 -19.21 -9.28 5.72
N ASN A 384 -19.02 -10.43 5.05
CA ASN A 384 -17.76 -11.16 5.04
C ASN A 384 -16.64 -10.32 4.39
N ALA A 385 -16.96 -9.66 3.27
CA ALA A 385 -16.02 -8.79 2.58
C ALA A 385 -15.59 -7.60 3.44
N LEU A 386 -16.53 -6.89 4.08
CA LEU A 386 -16.21 -5.80 5.02
C LEU A 386 -15.34 -6.29 6.17
N TRP A 387 -15.68 -7.42 6.79
CA TRP A 387 -14.90 -8.00 7.88
C TRP A 387 -13.45 -8.26 7.47
N ASN A 388 -13.24 -8.93 6.34
CA ASN A 388 -11.90 -9.17 5.81
C ASN A 388 -11.16 -7.85 5.55
N ASN A 389 -11.83 -6.86 4.96
CA ASN A 389 -11.26 -5.56 4.64
C ASN A 389 -10.80 -4.80 5.89
N MET A 390 -11.53 -4.89 7.00
CA MET A 390 -11.11 -4.32 8.30
C MET A 390 -9.87 -4.98 8.90
N LEU A 391 -9.49 -6.18 8.46
CA LEU A 391 -8.30 -6.90 8.91
C LEU A 391 -7.13 -6.81 7.90
N GLU A 392 -7.38 -6.28 6.70
CA GLU A 392 -6.38 -6.05 5.66
C GLU A 392 -5.66 -4.70 5.81
N PRO A 393 -4.36 -4.63 5.48
CA PRO A 393 -3.61 -3.40 5.59
C PRO A 393 -4.16 -2.29 4.68
N VAL A 394 -4.18 -1.05 5.16
CA VAL A 394 -4.57 0.16 4.42
C VAL A 394 -3.56 0.36 3.30
N GLY A 395 -4.06 0.58 2.09
CA GLY A 395 -3.26 0.56 0.86
C GLY A 395 -3.14 -0.82 0.20
N GLY A 396 -3.41 -1.91 0.94
CA GLY A 396 -3.43 -3.29 0.42
C GLY A 396 -4.77 -4.00 0.61
N LYS A 397 -5.86 -3.23 0.73
CA LYS A 397 -7.22 -3.75 0.92
C LYS A 397 -7.77 -4.35 -0.37
N SER A 398 -8.45 -5.48 -0.26
CA SER A 398 -9.16 -6.12 -1.36
C SER A 398 -10.23 -5.17 -1.92
N MET A 399 -10.26 -5.03 -3.25
CA MET A 399 -11.22 -4.15 -3.94
C MET A 399 -12.47 -4.89 -4.45
N ASN A 400 -12.59 -6.18 -4.13
CA ASN A 400 -13.69 -7.05 -4.55
C ASN A 400 -14.03 -8.00 -3.40
N TRP A 401 -15.23 -8.58 -3.43
CA TRP A 401 -15.63 -9.63 -2.51
C TRP A 401 -15.26 -11.02 -3.04
N GLU A 402 -15.19 -11.99 -2.13
CA GLU A 402 -15.19 -13.42 -2.46
C GLU A 402 -16.52 -14.05 -2.00
N ARG A 403 -16.81 -15.28 -2.46
CA ARG A 403 -18.00 -16.03 -1.99
C ARG A 403 -18.00 -16.12 -0.46
N GLU A 404 -19.18 -16.00 0.14
CA GLU A 404 -19.32 -15.99 1.58
C GLU A 404 -18.75 -17.29 2.18
N PHE A 405 -18.00 -17.15 3.28
CA PHE A 405 -17.32 -18.24 3.98
C PHE A 405 -16.18 -18.95 3.21
N THR A 406 -15.82 -18.58 1.98
CA THR A 406 -14.63 -19.19 1.32
C THR A 406 -13.33 -18.68 1.90
N LEU A 407 -13.27 -17.37 2.17
CA LEU A 407 -12.16 -16.71 2.84
C LEU A 407 -12.71 -15.95 4.04
N PHE A 408 -12.32 -16.35 5.24
CA PHE A 408 -12.65 -15.67 6.48
C PHE A 408 -11.35 -15.32 7.21
N LYS A 409 -10.95 -14.05 7.19
CA LYS A 409 -9.72 -13.60 7.87
C LYS A 409 -9.96 -13.55 9.37
N CYS A 410 -8.95 -13.99 10.12
CA CYS A 410 -8.96 -13.97 11.58
C CYS A 410 -7.80 -13.12 12.10
N PRO A 411 -8.02 -12.34 13.18
CA PRO A 411 -6.93 -11.73 13.93
C PRO A 411 -5.96 -12.81 14.46
N SER A 412 -4.68 -12.47 14.59
CA SER A 412 -3.65 -13.36 15.14
C SER A 412 -2.92 -12.68 16.31
N ASP A 413 -2.15 -13.44 17.09
CA ASP A 413 -1.35 -12.87 18.19
C ASP A 413 -0.35 -11.81 17.71
N GLN A 414 0.15 -11.97 16.47
CA GLN A 414 1.06 -11.02 15.84
C GLN A 414 0.33 -9.78 15.30
N MET A 415 -0.95 -9.91 14.94
CA MET A 415 -1.76 -8.84 14.36
C MET A 415 -3.20 -8.87 14.93
N PRO A 416 -3.37 -8.53 16.21
CA PRO A 416 -4.67 -8.66 16.89
C PRO A 416 -5.61 -7.47 16.64
N PHE A 417 -5.13 -6.42 15.96
CA PHE A 417 -5.82 -5.14 15.86
C PHE A 417 -6.60 -4.97 14.55
N LEU A 418 -7.72 -4.23 14.62
CA LEU A 418 -8.43 -3.69 13.47
C LEU A 418 -7.54 -2.68 12.74
N ARG A 419 -7.54 -2.72 11.42
CA ARG A 419 -6.58 -2.01 10.59
C ARG A 419 -6.92 -0.53 10.41
N THR A 420 -6.07 0.34 10.94
CA THR A 420 -6.09 1.81 10.80
C THR A 420 -4.81 2.32 10.11
N PRO A 421 -4.80 3.53 9.55
CA PRO A 421 -3.56 4.18 9.16
C PRO A 421 -2.54 4.20 10.32
N GLY A 422 -2.90 4.42 11.58
CA GLY A 422 -1.89 4.42 12.64
C GLY A 422 -1.25 3.05 12.96
N ASN A 423 -1.90 1.91 12.67
CA ASN A 423 -1.33 0.56 12.92
C ASN A 423 -0.96 -0.26 11.69
N ILE A 424 -1.22 0.26 10.49
CA ILE A 424 -0.62 -0.24 9.24
C ILE A 424 0.71 0.48 8.98
N LEU A 425 0.94 1.56 9.74
CA LEU A 425 1.52 2.75 9.17
C LEU A 425 1.95 3.80 10.21
N ALA A 426 2.32 3.40 11.42
CA ALA A 426 3.71 3.65 11.70
C ALA A 426 4.41 2.53 10.91
N LEU A 427 4.78 2.66 9.62
CA LEU A 427 6.10 3.20 9.33
C LEU A 427 6.43 3.58 7.85
N PHE A 428 5.55 3.49 6.84
CA PHE A 428 6.02 3.53 5.42
C PHE A 428 5.23 4.36 4.38
N LEU A 429 3.91 4.39 4.41
CA LEU A 429 3.08 4.97 3.33
C LEU A 429 3.10 6.50 3.19
N PRO A 430 3.18 7.39 4.22
CA PRO A 430 3.32 8.83 3.97
C PRO A 430 4.72 9.14 3.42
N LEU A 431 5.75 8.38 3.81
CA LEU A 431 7.10 8.51 3.25
C LEU A 431 7.08 8.16 1.76
N PHE A 432 6.36 7.11 1.40
CA PHE A 432 6.29 6.58 0.05
C PHE A 432 5.28 7.29 -0.86
N LEU A 433 4.14 7.77 -0.35
CA LEU A 433 3.19 8.62 -1.08
C LEU A 433 3.82 9.99 -1.39
N LEU A 434 4.63 10.54 -0.47
CA LEU A 434 5.45 11.72 -0.77
C LEU A 434 6.40 11.43 -1.94
N LEU A 435 7.12 10.29 -1.92
CA LEU A 435 8.03 9.90 -3.01
C LEU A 435 7.32 9.69 -4.35
N ASN A 436 6.14 9.05 -4.39
CA ASN A 436 5.49 8.67 -5.65
C ASN A 436 4.50 9.70 -6.22
N ALA A 437 3.83 10.47 -5.37
CA ALA A 437 2.93 11.53 -5.81
C ALA A 437 3.68 12.64 -6.57
N ARG A 438 4.99 12.76 -6.38
CA ARG A 438 5.84 13.74 -7.08
C ARG A 438 6.71 13.19 -8.19
N SER A 439 7.08 11.90 -8.17
CA SER A 439 7.73 11.25 -9.32
C SER A 439 6.83 11.26 -10.57
N THR A 440 5.50 11.22 -10.39
CA THR A 440 4.53 11.31 -11.48
C THR A 440 4.27 12.75 -11.95
N THR A 441 4.32 13.75 -11.07
CA THR A 441 4.09 15.17 -11.43
C THR A 441 5.35 15.88 -11.95
N HIS A 442 6.55 15.49 -11.48
CA HIS A 442 7.82 16.08 -11.92
C HIS A 442 8.57 15.25 -12.97
N ALA A 443 8.07 14.10 -13.43
CA ALA A 443 8.65 13.43 -14.61
C ALA A 443 8.72 14.35 -15.85
N GLN A 444 7.98 15.48 -15.85
CA GLN A 444 8.03 16.52 -16.88
C GLN A 444 9.06 17.65 -16.63
N GLU A 445 9.59 17.81 -15.41
CA GLU A 445 10.54 18.86 -15.04
C GLU A 445 11.86 18.24 -14.56
N GLU A 446 13.01 18.78 -14.98
CA GLU A 446 14.35 18.25 -14.69
C GLU A 446 14.80 18.52 -13.24
N VAL A 447 13.94 18.24 -12.25
CA VAL A 447 14.15 18.56 -10.82
C VAL A 447 13.89 17.32 -9.96
N SER A 448 14.75 17.07 -8.96
CA SER A 448 14.59 15.97 -7.99
C SER A 448 13.82 16.39 -6.75
N PHE A 449 13.26 15.42 -6.02
CA PHE A 449 12.70 15.67 -4.68
C PHE A 449 13.78 16.09 -3.67
N LEU A 450 15.06 15.75 -3.91
CA LEU A 450 16.18 16.24 -3.10
C LEU A 450 16.49 17.72 -3.34
N ASP A 451 15.98 18.30 -4.44
CA ASP A 451 16.19 19.71 -4.81
C ASP A 451 15.10 20.65 -4.25
N ASP A 452 14.06 20.12 -3.56
CA ASP A 452 13.00 20.91 -2.89
C ASP A 452 13.20 20.91 -1.36
N PRO A 453 13.74 21.99 -0.76
CA PRO A 453 14.08 22.05 0.67
C PRO A 453 12.91 21.81 1.65
N PRO A 454 11.69 22.35 1.47
CA PRO A 454 10.53 21.98 2.28
C PRO A 454 10.18 20.50 2.23
N PHE A 455 10.20 19.91 1.04
CA PHE A 455 9.80 18.51 0.83
C PHE A 455 10.82 17.54 1.43
N ILE A 456 12.11 17.71 1.13
CA ILE A 456 13.17 16.86 1.69
C ILE A 456 13.24 16.95 3.21
N SER A 457 12.92 18.10 3.80
CA SER A 457 12.84 18.27 5.26
C SER A 457 11.69 17.45 5.86
N LEU A 458 10.51 17.48 5.25
CA LEU A 458 9.36 16.70 5.69
C LEU A 458 9.63 15.19 5.55
N TYR A 459 10.14 14.77 4.39
CA TYR A 459 10.53 13.40 4.12
C TYR A 459 11.54 12.89 5.16
N ARG A 460 12.63 13.63 5.42
CA ARG A 460 13.67 13.23 6.39
C ARG A 460 13.14 13.16 7.82
N LYS A 461 12.29 14.11 8.22
CA LYS A 461 11.65 14.08 9.56
C LYS A 461 10.76 12.87 9.72
N LEU A 462 9.97 12.58 8.69
CA LEU A 462 9.12 11.41 8.66
C LEU A 462 9.97 10.15 8.70
N HIS A 463 10.94 9.96 7.80
CA HIS A 463 11.84 8.80 7.81
C HIS A 463 12.55 8.62 9.15
N SER A 464 13.02 9.70 9.77
CA SER A 464 13.64 9.66 11.10
C SER A 464 12.67 9.20 12.19
N LEU A 465 11.44 9.73 12.21
CA LEU A 465 10.39 9.25 13.11
C LEU A 465 10.16 7.75 12.91
N LEU A 466 10.18 7.31 11.65
CA LEU A 466 9.91 5.94 11.31
C LEU A 466 11.08 5.02 11.75
N PHE A 467 12.30 5.33 11.33
CA PHE A 467 13.51 4.64 11.75
C PHE A 467 13.59 4.47 13.28
N ASN A 468 13.31 5.54 14.03
CA ASN A 468 13.34 5.51 15.50
C ASN A 468 12.25 4.63 16.14
N ASN A 469 11.08 4.53 15.51
CA ASN A 469 9.97 3.71 16.01
C ASN A 469 10.17 2.20 15.75
N VAL A 470 10.77 1.80 14.62
CA VAL A 470 11.17 0.39 14.39
C VAL A 470 12.31 -0.01 15.32
N GLY A 471 13.24 0.93 15.54
CA GLY A 471 14.50 0.71 16.25
C GLY A 471 15.52 -0.04 15.39
N THR A 472 16.81 0.10 15.75
CA THR A 472 17.90 -0.56 15.04
C THR A 472 17.80 -2.09 15.09
N ASN A 473 18.21 -2.76 14.02
CA ASN A 473 18.11 -4.20 13.87
C ASN A 473 19.46 -4.88 14.04
N SER A 474 20.54 -4.23 13.64
CA SER A 474 21.88 -4.82 13.68
C SER A 474 22.46 -4.94 15.09
N ASP A 475 21.91 -4.21 16.06
CA ASP A 475 22.24 -4.33 17.49
C ASP A 475 21.21 -5.17 18.27
N ASN A 476 20.13 -5.63 17.63
CA ASN A 476 19.07 -6.40 18.27
C ASN A 476 19.34 -7.91 18.16
N PRO A 477 19.66 -8.61 19.26
CA PRO A 477 20.03 -10.03 19.21
C PRO A 477 18.89 -10.94 18.76
N VAL A 478 17.63 -10.56 19.02
CA VAL A 478 16.45 -11.32 18.61
C VAL A 478 16.29 -11.26 17.10
N ARG A 479 16.34 -10.05 16.52
CA ARG A 479 16.26 -9.84 15.07
C ARG A 479 17.42 -10.51 14.34
N LEU A 480 18.65 -10.39 14.86
CA LEU A 480 19.82 -11.09 14.32
C LEU A 480 19.65 -12.61 14.32
N LYS A 481 19.12 -13.19 15.41
CA LYS A 481 18.84 -14.63 15.49
C LYS A 481 17.78 -15.05 14.46
N GLN A 482 16.73 -14.24 14.29
CA GLN A 482 15.68 -14.50 13.31
C GLN A 482 16.22 -14.43 11.88
N ALA A 483 16.97 -13.40 11.52
CA ALA A 483 17.61 -13.27 10.21
C ALA A 483 18.56 -14.44 9.93
N ARG A 484 19.36 -14.89 10.92
CA ARG A 484 20.18 -16.11 10.79
C ARG A 484 19.33 -17.35 10.54
N SER A 485 18.23 -17.53 11.26
CA SER A 485 17.35 -18.70 11.08
C SER A 485 16.71 -18.75 9.69
N GLN A 486 16.59 -17.60 9.02
CA GLN A 486 16.09 -17.48 7.65
C GLN A 486 17.21 -17.56 6.59
N GLY A 487 18.46 -17.84 6.99
CA GLY A 487 19.60 -17.91 6.06
C GLY A 487 20.02 -16.55 5.47
N LYS A 488 19.58 -15.43 6.06
CA LYS A 488 19.82 -14.06 5.56
C LYS A 488 21.18 -13.49 5.91
N ILE A 489 21.93 -14.14 6.80
CA ILE A 489 23.26 -13.72 7.26
C ILE A 489 24.26 -14.79 6.86
N GLN A 490 25.42 -14.37 6.36
CA GLN A 490 26.53 -15.26 6.08
C GLN A 490 26.90 -16.09 7.32
N PHE A 491 27.46 -17.28 7.11
CA PHE A 491 27.99 -18.06 8.21
C PHE A 491 29.27 -17.40 8.77
N PRO A 492 29.40 -17.27 10.11
CA PRO A 492 30.61 -16.72 10.70
C PRO A 492 31.82 -17.59 10.38
N ILE A 493 32.90 -16.95 9.96
CA ILE A 493 34.18 -17.63 9.72
C ILE A 493 34.92 -17.80 11.06
N PRO A 494 35.43 -19.01 11.37
CA PRO A 494 36.15 -19.27 12.62
C PRO A 494 37.35 -18.32 12.86
N PRO A 495 37.67 -17.96 14.12
CA PRO A 495 38.78 -17.05 14.43
C PRO A 495 40.15 -17.57 13.98
N ASP A 496 40.34 -18.90 13.99
CA ASP A 496 41.56 -19.61 13.58
C ASP A 496 41.74 -19.67 12.06
N GLN A 497 40.68 -19.47 11.28
CA GLN A 497 40.79 -19.40 9.83
C GLN A 497 41.48 -18.07 9.41
N PRO A 498 42.62 -18.14 8.70
CA PRO A 498 43.32 -16.95 8.24
C PRO A 498 42.54 -16.24 7.14
N PHE A 499 42.81 -14.95 6.97
CA PHE A 499 42.30 -14.20 5.82
C PHE A 499 42.86 -14.78 4.52
N PRO A 500 42.08 -14.91 3.42
CA PRO A 500 42.52 -15.62 2.22
C PRO A 500 43.78 -15.06 1.53
N CYS A 501 44.10 -13.77 1.76
CA CYS A 501 45.23 -13.10 1.13
C CYS A 501 46.35 -12.76 2.13
N SER A 502 47.60 -12.79 1.65
CA SER A 502 48.73 -12.24 2.41
C SER A 502 48.57 -10.73 2.62
N THR A 503 48.81 -10.27 3.84
CA THR A 503 48.81 -8.85 4.22
C THR A 503 50.20 -8.22 4.16
N GLU A 504 51.24 -9.03 4.03
CA GLU A 504 52.62 -8.57 4.08
C GLU A 504 52.95 -7.65 2.90
N GLY A 505 53.46 -6.45 3.21
CA GLY A 505 53.81 -5.45 2.21
C GLY A 505 52.62 -4.87 1.44
N MET A 506 51.38 -5.09 1.88
CA MET A 506 50.18 -4.57 1.20
C MET A 506 49.85 -3.11 1.55
N ARG A 507 50.59 -2.50 2.47
CA ARG A 507 50.67 -1.03 2.63
C ARG A 507 52.04 -0.56 2.15
N SER A 508 52.06 0.49 1.35
CA SER A 508 53.30 1.04 0.81
C SER A 508 54.12 1.72 1.92
N PRO A 509 55.46 1.56 1.95
CA PRO A 509 56.32 2.22 2.93
C PRO A 509 56.28 3.76 2.88
N LYS A 510 55.92 4.31 1.71
CA LYS A 510 55.68 5.73 1.48
C LYS A 510 54.33 5.89 0.82
N VAL A 511 53.59 6.93 1.21
CA VAL A 511 52.28 7.24 0.61
C VAL A 511 52.45 7.42 -0.90
N PRO A 512 51.79 6.59 -1.74
CA PRO A 512 51.94 6.67 -3.19
C PRO A 512 51.52 8.04 -3.72
N THR A 513 52.17 8.55 -4.77
CA THR A 513 51.75 9.79 -5.45
C THR A 513 50.81 9.52 -6.63
N SER A 514 50.64 8.24 -7.00
CA SER A 514 49.89 7.81 -8.17
C SER A 514 48.80 6.81 -7.80
N ALA A 515 47.58 7.01 -8.32
CA ALA A 515 46.44 6.13 -8.14
C ALA A 515 46.69 4.74 -8.74
N HIS A 516 47.60 4.66 -9.71
CA HIS A 516 47.98 3.43 -10.40
C HIS A 516 48.98 2.56 -9.62
N GLN A 517 49.44 3.05 -8.46
CA GLN A 517 50.38 2.37 -7.57
C GLN A 517 49.77 2.09 -6.19
N LEU A 518 48.45 2.26 -6.04
CA LEU A 518 47.77 2.01 -4.79
C LEU A 518 47.70 0.52 -4.50
N ARG A 519 48.20 0.12 -3.34
CA ARG A 519 47.95 -1.19 -2.75
C ARG A 519 46.71 -1.12 -1.86
N PRO A 520 46.08 -2.24 -1.50
CA PRO A 520 44.89 -2.21 -0.64
C PRO A 520 45.10 -1.46 0.69
N GLY A 521 46.29 -1.58 1.30
CA GLY A 521 46.62 -0.90 2.55
C GLY A 521 46.92 0.60 2.41
N ASP A 522 47.01 1.12 1.18
CA ASP A 522 47.22 2.55 0.91
C ASP A 522 45.91 3.35 0.91
N ILE A 523 44.76 2.69 0.90
CA ILE A 523 43.46 3.37 1.01
C ILE A 523 43.25 3.79 2.46
N ASP A 524 43.13 5.10 2.68
CA ASP A 524 42.95 5.67 4.01
C ASP A 524 41.46 5.94 4.31
N VAL A 525 40.68 6.29 3.29
CA VAL A 525 39.27 6.66 3.44
C VAL A 525 38.41 5.96 2.39
N VAL A 526 37.28 5.41 2.82
CA VAL A 526 36.21 4.93 1.94
C VAL A 526 35.00 5.86 1.99
N ALA A 527 34.29 5.99 0.87
CA ALA A 527 33.04 6.75 0.77
C ALA A 527 32.12 6.14 -0.28
N ALA A 528 30.82 6.43 -0.22
CA ALA A 528 29.86 5.94 -1.20
C ALA A 528 28.76 6.95 -1.55
N LEU A 529 28.38 6.95 -2.83
CA LEU A 529 27.21 7.64 -3.39
C LEU A 529 26.30 6.58 -4.01
N GLY A 530 24.98 6.73 -3.85
CA GLY A 530 24.04 5.79 -4.43
C GLY A 530 22.61 5.92 -3.95
N ASP A 531 21.84 4.87 -4.19
CA ASP A 531 20.43 4.72 -3.83
C ASP A 531 20.23 3.78 -2.61
N SER A 532 19.04 3.18 -2.48
CA SER A 532 18.66 2.30 -1.38
C SER A 532 19.55 1.07 -1.19
N LEU A 533 20.15 0.55 -2.26
CA LEU A 533 21.07 -0.59 -2.19
C LEU A 533 22.41 -0.19 -1.57
N THR A 534 22.88 1.02 -1.86
CA THR A 534 24.11 1.57 -1.25
C THR A 534 23.88 1.91 0.23
N ALA A 535 22.70 2.47 0.56
CA ALA A 535 22.30 2.76 1.95
C ALA A 535 22.04 1.50 2.80
N GLY A 536 21.96 0.32 2.19
CA GLY A 536 21.72 -0.92 2.93
C GLY A 536 20.30 -1.03 3.49
N THR A 537 19.31 -0.70 2.68
CA THR A 537 17.88 -0.78 3.05
C THR A 537 17.50 -2.21 3.41
N GLY A 538 17.07 -2.44 4.65
CA GLY A 538 16.49 -3.71 5.08
C GLY A 538 17.41 -4.94 5.01
N ILE A 539 18.74 -4.78 5.09
CA ILE A 539 19.71 -5.90 5.01
C ILE A 539 19.38 -7.04 5.98
N LEU A 540 18.92 -6.69 7.19
CA LEU A 540 18.55 -7.65 8.23
C LEU A 540 17.03 -7.80 8.40
N ALA A 541 16.24 -7.26 7.48
CA ALA A 541 14.79 -7.28 7.60
C ALA A 541 14.26 -8.72 7.57
N THR A 542 13.36 -9.00 8.50
CA THR A 542 12.61 -10.25 8.63
C THR A 542 11.10 -10.03 8.58
N ASP A 543 10.68 -8.76 8.61
CA ASP A 543 9.32 -8.28 8.34
C ASP A 543 9.37 -7.02 7.45
N ILE A 544 8.30 -6.75 6.68
CA ILE A 544 8.22 -5.60 5.77
C ILE A 544 8.40 -4.27 6.50
N VAL A 545 7.99 -4.18 7.78
CA VAL A 545 8.15 -2.95 8.56
C VAL A 545 9.60 -2.62 8.87
N GLU A 546 10.52 -3.56 8.67
CA GLU A 546 11.94 -3.35 8.94
C GLU A 546 12.67 -2.71 7.75
N LEU A 547 12.02 -2.54 6.59
CA LEU A 547 12.61 -1.91 5.40
C LEU A 547 12.91 -0.41 5.56
N VAL A 548 12.42 0.28 6.59
CA VAL A 548 12.78 1.70 6.85
C VAL A 548 14.17 1.78 7.48
N ILE A 549 14.68 0.67 8.01
CA ILE A 549 15.99 0.60 8.62
C ILE A 549 17.04 0.51 7.52
N GLU A 550 17.91 1.51 7.53
CA GLU A 550 19.11 1.54 6.70
C GLU A 550 20.27 0.94 7.49
N ASN A 551 20.57 -0.32 7.22
CA ASN A 551 21.67 -1.07 7.83
C ASN A 551 23.02 -0.69 7.18
N ARG A 552 23.33 0.61 7.10
CA ARG A 552 24.55 1.14 6.44
C ARG A 552 25.83 0.48 6.94
N GLY A 553 25.90 0.13 8.23
CA GLY A 553 27.03 -0.62 8.82
C GLY A 553 27.32 -1.98 8.18
N LEU A 554 26.34 -2.56 7.49
CA LEU A 554 26.41 -3.86 6.81
C LEU A 554 26.40 -3.74 5.28
N SER A 555 26.35 -2.51 4.73
CA SER A 555 26.36 -2.27 3.29
C SER A 555 27.66 -2.78 2.64
N TRP A 556 27.56 -3.33 1.43
CA TRP A 556 28.60 -4.15 0.81
C TRP A 556 29.85 -3.33 0.46
N CYS A 557 29.68 -2.05 0.11
CA CYS A 557 30.77 -1.17 -0.31
C CYS A 557 31.27 -0.21 0.79
N ILE A 558 30.45 0.09 1.81
CA ILE A 558 30.74 1.16 2.80
C ILE A 558 30.50 0.78 4.27
N GLY A 559 29.88 -0.37 4.53
CA GLY A 559 29.68 -0.89 5.88
C GLY A 559 30.95 -1.46 6.48
N GLY A 560 31.26 -1.15 7.73
CA GLY A 560 32.43 -1.62 8.48
C GLY A 560 32.08 -2.17 9.86
N GLN A 561 30.81 -2.50 10.10
CA GLN A 561 30.37 -3.17 11.32
C GLN A 561 30.97 -4.58 11.39
N GLY A 562 31.47 -4.96 12.56
CA GLY A 562 32.12 -6.25 12.78
C GLY A 562 33.44 -6.40 12.00
N THR A 563 33.68 -7.62 11.50
CA THR A 563 34.87 -7.99 10.71
C THR A 563 34.45 -8.80 9.49
N TRP A 564 35.37 -9.05 8.55
CA TRP A 564 35.11 -9.86 7.35
C TRP A 564 34.60 -11.28 7.69
N ARG A 565 34.90 -11.77 8.90
CA ARG A 565 34.43 -13.05 9.40
C ARG A 565 32.95 -13.06 9.73
N GLN A 566 32.44 -11.93 10.24
CA GLN A 566 31.05 -11.78 10.66
C GLN A 566 30.20 -11.24 9.51
N TYR A 567 30.69 -10.18 8.85
CA TYR A 567 30.01 -9.46 7.80
C TYR A 567 31.03 -9.08 6.73
N LEU A 568 30.99 -9.72 5.57
CA LEU A 568 31.88 -9.44 4.46
C LEU A 568 31.40 -8.17 3.76
N THR A 569 32.22 -7.14 3.84
CA THR A 569 32.04 -5.84 3.19
C THR A 569 33.40 -5.34 2.73
N LEU A 570 33.44 -4.42 1.76
CA LEU A 570 34.70 -3.86 1.29
C LEU A 570 35.52 -3.22 2.44
N PRO A 571 34.96 -2.40 3.34
CA PRO A 571 35.73 -1.86 4.47
C PRO A 571 36.23 -2.95 5.41
N ASN A 572 35.46 -4.01 5.66
CA ASN A 572 35.91 -5.12 6.49
C ASN A 572 37.05 -5.93 5.86
N ILE A 573 37.15 -5.96 4.54
CA ILE A 573 38.32 -6.48 3.81
C ILE A 573 39.50 -5.50 3.94
N LEU A 574 39.28 -4.21 3.66
CA LEU A 574 40.35 -3.20 3.68
C LEU A 574 40.96 -2.99 5.07
N LYS A 575 40.18 -3.14 6.15
CA LYS A 575 40.67 -3.09 7.54
C LYS A 575 41.76 -4.13 7.83
N VAL A 576 41.77 -5.24 7.09
CA VAL A 576 42.82 -6.27 7.21
C VAL A 576 44.17 -5.75 6.70
N PHE A 577 44.16 -4.87 5.70
CA PHE A 577 45.37 -4.27 5.12
C PHE A 577 45.72 -2.90 5.73
N ASN A 578 44.71 -2.15 6.19
CA ASN A 578 44.85 -0.87 6.88
C ASN A 578 43.91 -0.81 8.09
N PRO A 579 44.39 -1.12 9.31
CA PRO A 579 43.59 -1.01 10.53
C PRO A 579 43.11 0.41 10.85
N ASN A 580 43.77 1.44 10.30
CA ASN A 580 43.42 2.85 10.46
C ASN A 580 42.49 3.38 9.36
N LEU A 581 41.85 2.49 8.59
CA LEU A 581 40.86 2.86 7.59
C LEU A 581 39.78 3.76 8.22
N ASN A 582 39.33 4.76 7.48
CA ASN A 582 38.32 5.72 7.92
C ASN A 582 37.18 5.82 6.90
N GLY A 583 36.08 6.46 7.29
CA GLY A 583 34.95 6.80 6.41
C GLY A 583 33.81 5.78 6.34
N TYR A 584 34.05 4.53 6.76
CA TYR A 584 33.03 3.47 6.80
C TYR A 584 32.01 3.66 7.93
N VAL A 585 30.84 3.04 7.77
CA VAL A 585 29.74 3.09 8.75
C VAL A 585 29.77 1.87 9.67
N VAL A 586 29.40 1.99 10.94
CA VAL A 586 29.40 0.85 11.89
C VAL A 586 28.06 0.61 12.58
N ALA A 587 27.01 1.34 12.18
CA ALA A 587 25.70 1.30 12.81
C ALA A 587 24.60 1.37 11.75
N ASP A 588 23.38 1.04 12.17
CA ASP A 588 22.18 1.42 11.45
C ASP A 588 22.04 2.95 11.57
N SER A 589 21.84 3.67 10.46
CA SER A 589 21.76 5.13 10.48
C SER A 589 21.18 5.67 9.19
N LEU A 590 20.54 6.85 9.27
CA LEU A 590 20.08 7.60 8.11
C LEU A 590 21.19 8.45 7.52
N SER A 591 21.05 8.85 6.25
CA SER A 591 22.01 9.71 5.54
C SER A 591 22.34 11.00 6.30
N ILE A 592 21.39 11.57 7.04
CA ILE A 592 21.55 12.81 7.82
C ILE A 592 22.30 12.62 9.14
N ASP A 593 22.43 11.39 9.61
CA ASP A 593 23.05 11.10 10.89
C ASP A 593 24.56 11.18 10.77
N ARG A 594 25.22 11.67 11.83
CA ARG A 594 26.68 11.66 11.91
C ARG A 594 27.26 10.24 11.80
N ALA A 595 26.49 9.24 12.23
CA ALA A 595 26.84 7.83 12.14
C ALA A 595 26.96 7.33 10.69
N SER A 596 26.32 7.98 9.72
CA SER A 596 26.43 7.63 8.29
C SER A 596 27.81 7.94 7.69
N ARG A 597 28.67 8.67 8.41
CA ARG A 597 30.05 8.99 8.00
C ARG A 597 30.10 9.52 6.55
N PHE A 598 30.79 8.81 5.65
CA PHE A 598 30.92 9.17 4.23
C PHE A 598 30.06 8.31 3.30
N ASP A 599 29.07 7.62 3.85
CA ASP A 599 27.93 7.14 3.09
C ASP A 599 26.90 8.27 2.97
N VAL A 600 26.75 8.80 1.75
CA VAL A 600 25.81 9.86 1.40
C VAL A 600 24.70 9.38 0.48
N ALA A 601 24.54 8.06 0.32
CA ALA A 601 23.44 7.47 -0.44
C ALA A 601 22.08 7.80 0.19
N GLU A 602 21.04 7.90 -0.62
CA GLU A 602 19.66 8.21 -0.18
C GLU A 602 18.70 7.22 -0.84
N ILE A 603 17.75 6.65 -0.11
CA ILE A 603 17.01 5.45 -0.56
C ILE A 603 16.20 5.64 -1.84
N ALA A 604 15.72 6.86 -2.12
CA ALA A 604 14.97 7.17 -3.33
C ALA A 604 15.78 7.93 -4.39
N ALA A 605 17.10 8.05 -4.21
CA ALA A 605 17.93 8.80 -5.15
C ALA A 605 17.95 8.18 -6.55
N MET A 606 18.03 9.05 -7.54
CA MET A 606 18.16 8.76 -8.96
C MET A 606 19.46 9.38 -9.49
N SER A 607 19.80 9.14 -10.76
CA SER A 607 21.05 9.66 -11.32
C SER A 607 21.19 11.19 -11.23
N GLN A 608 20.09 11.93 -11.28
CA GLN A 608 20.06 13.40 -11.14
C GLN A 608 20.53 13.89 -9.77
N ASP A 609 20.53 13.02 -8.75
CA ASP A 609 20.95 13.35 -7.39
C ASP A 609 22.46 13.19 -7.18
N LEU A 610 23.18 12.56 -8.11
CA LEU A 610 24.61 12.30 -7.97
C LEU A 610 25.44 13.59 -7.75
N PRO A 611 25.22 14.71 -8.48
CA PRO A 611 25.95 15.94 -8.21
C PRO A 611 25.68 16.50 -6.81
N HIS A 612 24.45 16.36 -6.30
CA HIS A 612 24.10 16.77 -4.94
C HIS A 612 24.81 15.91 -3.90
N GLN A 613 24.76 14.58 -4.04
CA GLN A 613 25.48 13.66 -3.16
C GLN A 613 26.99 13.92 -3.17
N ALA A 614 27.60 14.20 -4.33
CA ALA A 614 29.01 14.57 -4.41
C ALA A 614 29.33 15.85 -3.63
N ARG A 615 28.51 16.90 -3.77
CA ARG A 615 28.70 18.14 -2.99
C ARG A 615 28.59 17.88 -1.49
N ASN A 616 27.65 17.03 -1.06
CA ASN A 616 27.50 16.66 0.35
C ASN A 616 28.71 15.89 0.87
N LEU A 617 29.19 14.90 0.11
CA LEU A 617 30.39 14.14 0.46
C LEU A 617 31.61 15.05 0.58
N ILE A 618 31.84 15.93 -0.40
CA ILE A 618 32.95 16.89 -0.39
C ILE A 618 32.91 17.74 0.88
N LYS A 619 31.75 18.32 1.20
CA LYS A 619 31.57 19.14 2.41
C LYS A 619 31.85 18.34 3.69
N ARG A 620 31.30 17.13 3.81
CA ARG A 620 31.52 16.26 4.99
C ARG A 620 32.98 15.91 5.17
N MET A 621 33.64 15.50 4.08
CA MET A 621 35.03 15.09 4.12
C MET A 621 35.97 16.25 4.43
N GLN A 622 35.72 17.44 3.87
CA GLN A 622 36.51 18.64 4.16
C GLN A 622 36.34 19.14 5.60
N ALA A 623 35.18 18.89 6.23
CA ALA A 623 34.90 19.27 7.60
C ALA A 623 35.39 18.24 8.64
N ASP A 624 35.76 17.02 8.22
CA ASP A 624 36.19 15.96 9.13
C ASP A 624 37.71 16.03 9.36
N ASN A 625 38.11 16.41 10.57
CA ASN A 625 39.52 16.54 10.98
C ASN A 625 40.30 15.22 10.94
N SER A 626 39.63 14.06 10.86
CA SER A 626 40.28 12.76 10.68
C SER A 626 40.69 12.47 9.23
N VAL A 627 40.36 13.37 8.29
CA VAL A 627 40.74 13.25 6.88
C VAL A 627 41.72 14.36 6.48
N ASP A 628 42.96 13.99 6.17
CA ASP A 628 43.86 14.88 5.44
C ASP A 628 43.50 14.83 3.94
N ILE A 629 42.68 15.80 3.50
CA ILE A 629 42.20 15.90 2.12
C ILE A 629 43.32 15.82 1.08
N LYS A 630 44.52 16.33 1.40
CA LYS A 630 45.64 16.41 0.46
C LYS A 630 46.56 15.20 0.48
N LYS A 631 46.60 14.44 1.58
CA LYS A 631 47.51 13.30 1.74
C LYS A 631 46.82 11.95 1.69
N HIS A 632 45.63 11.83 2.26
CA HIS A 632 44.90 10.56 2.32
C HIS A 632 44.40 10.15 0.94
N TRP A 633 44.51 8.86 0.64
CA TRP A 633 43.88 8.26 -0.53
C TRP A 633 42.44 7.85 -0.24
N LYS A 634 41.55 8.24 -1.16
CA LYS A 634 40.11 8.00 -1.04
C LYS A 634 39.64 7.01 -2.08
N LEU A 635 38.96 5.96 -1.65
CA LEU A 635 38.23 5.05 -2.53
C LEU A 635 36.74 5.39 -2.44
N ILE A 636 36.15 5.84 -3.55
CA ILE A 636 34.76 6.30 -3.60
C ILE A 636 33.97 5.39 -4.54
N THR A 637 32.92 4.75 -4.03
CA THR A 637 32.03 3.90 -4.83
C THR A 637 30.79 4.69 -5.27
N ILE A 638 30.43 4.58 -6.54
CA ILE A 638 29.17 5.12 -7.09
C ILE A 638 28.34 3.95 -7.59
N PHE A 639 27.14 3.77 -7.05
CA PHE A 639 26.19 2.74 -7.47
C PHE A 639 24.77 3.31 -7.48
N MET A 640 24.25 3.55 -8.69
CA MET A 640 23.05 4.35 -8.93
C MET A 640 22.33 3.91 -10.21
N GLY A 641 21.00 3.94 -10.20
CA GLY A 641 20.17 3.78 -11.40
C GLY A 641 18.90 2.95 -11.18
N HIS A 642 18.78 2.24 -10.06
CA HIS A 642 17.67 1.31 -9.82
C HIS A 642 16.35 2.07 -9.73
N ASN A 643 16.30 3.20 -9.02
CA ASN A 643 15.12 4.05 -8.96
C ASN A 643 14.77 4.68 -10.31
N ASP A 644 15.75 5.05 -11.14
CA ASP A 644 15.52 5.54 -12.50
C ASP A 644 14.78 4.49 -13.34
N PHE A 645 15.27 3.24 -13.32
CA PHE A 645 14.68 2.12 -14.06
C PHE A 645 13.30 1.71 -13.52
N CYS A 646 13.14 1.71 -12.21
CA CYS A 646 11.97 1.18 -11.54
C CYS A 646 10.79 2.14 -11.50
N SER A 647 11.01 3.45 -11.37
CA SER A 647 9.95 4.40 -11.03
C SER A 647 9.87 5.65 -11.92
N ARG A 648 10.88 5.93 -12.75
CA ARG A 648 10.94 7.18 -13.54
C ARG A 648 10.79 6.94 -15.04
N ILE A 649 11.66 6.11 -15.61
CA ILE A 649 11.89 6.09 -17.05
C ILE A 649 10.62 5.73 -17.86
N CYS A 650 9.77 4.85 -17.35
CA CYS A 650 8.53 4.46 -18.03
C CYS A 650 7.46 5.55 -18.09
N PHE A 651 7.59 6.62 -17.29
CA PHE A 651 6.68 7.77 -17.31
C PHE A 651 7.19 8.92 -18.19
N LEU A 652 8.41 8.82 -18.73
CA LEU A 652 8.98 9.84 -19.60
C LEU A 652 8.37 9.75 -21.01
N PRO A 653 8.04 10.89 -21.65
CA PRO A 653 7.60 10.91 -23.05
C PRO A 653 8.66 10.36 -24.03
N LYS A 654 9.95 10.56 -23.69
CA LYS A 654 11.11 10.05 -24.43
C LYS A 654 12.10 9.39 -23.45
N PRO A 655 11.87 8.11 -23.07
CA PRO A 655 12.69 7.36 -22.11
C PRO A 655 14.21 7.43 -22.36
N GLU A 656 14.66 7.42 -23.61
CA GLU A 656 16.08 7.49 -23.98
C GLU A 656 16.75 8.80 -23.57
N LYS A 657 15.99 9.88 -23.32
CA LYS A 657 16.55 11.12 -22.79
C LYS A 657 17.21 10.90 -21.43
N ALA A 658 16.77 9.90 -20.65
CA ALA A 658 17.38 9.55 -19.38
C ALA A 658 18.84 9.10 -19.53
N LEU A 659 19.21 8.49 -20.67
CA LEU A 659 20.60 8.08 -20.96
C LEU A 659 21.53 9.30 -21.07
N TYR A 660 21.10 10.29 -21.85
CA TYR A 660 21.85 11.55 -21.98
C TYR A 660 21.95 12.28 -20.64
N GLN A 661 20.85 12.35 -19.89
CA GLN A 661 20.84 13.01 -18.58
C GLN A 661 21.77 12.31 -17.60
N HIS A 662 21.73 10.97 -17.55
CA HIS A 662 22.64 10.19 -16.72
C HIS A 662 24.11 10.46 -17.05
N GLU A 663 24.47 10.51 -18.33
CA GLU A 663 25.82 10.86 -18.77
C GLU A 663 26.24 12.24 -18.22
N GLN A 664 25.38 13.26 -18.35
CA GLN A 664 25.68 14.61 -17.86
C GLN A 664 25.81 14.66 -16.34
N ASN A 665 24.90 14.03 -15.62
CA ASN A 665 24.92 13.97 -14.16
C ASN A 665 26.21 13.29 -13.65
N LEU A 666 26.60 12.19 -14.30
CA LEU A 666 27.82 11.46 -13.96
C LEU A 666 29.07 12.29 -14.26
N LEU A 667 29.14 12.95 -15.42
CA LEU A 667 30.24 13.85 -15.77
C LEU A 667 30.37 15.01 -14.78
N GLU A 668 29.27 15.66 -14.41
CA GLU A 668 29.28 16.73 -13.42
C GLU A 668 29.79 16.23 -12.06
N THR A 669 29.25 15.10 -11.60
CA THR A 669 29.64 14.44 -10.35
C THR A 669 31.13 14.15 -10.31
N LEU A 670 31.67 13.50 -11.34
CA LEU A 670 33.09 13.15 -11.42
C LEU A 670 33.99 14.40 -11.49
N ARG A 671 33.57 15.44 -12.22
CA ARG A 671 34.31 16.71 -12.28
C ARG A 671 34.32 17.43 -10.94
N LEU A 672 33.22 17.38 -10.17
CA LEU A 672 33.17 17.92 -8.81
C LEU A 672 34.11 17.16 -7.89
N LEU A 673 34.05 15.83 -7.87
CA LEU A 673 34.93 15.00 -7.05
C LEU A 673 36.40 15.25 -7.40
N ARG A 674 36.75 15.26 -8.70
CA ARG A 674 38.10 15.56 -9.18
C ARG A 674 38.60 16.94 -8.75
N LYS A 675 37.73 17.95 -8.81
CA LYS A 675 38.08 19.33 -8.47
C LYS A 675 38.40 19.51 -6.98
N TYR A 676 37.67 18.83 -6.10
CA TYR A 676 37.74 19.10 -4.66
C TYR A 676 38.39 17.99 -3.82
N LEU A 677 38.54 16.78 -4.37
CA LEU A 677 39.12 15.62 -3.69
C LEU A 677 40.33 15.09 -4.47
N PRO A 678 41.54 15.64 -4.28
CA PRO A 678 42.77 15.08 -4.88
C PRO A 678 43.05 13.69 -4.30
N ARG A 679 43.90 12.86 -4.89
CA ARG A 679 44.18 11.50 -4.37
C ARG A 679 42.90 10.65 -4.21
N ALA A 680 42.13 10.52 -5.29
CA ALA A 680 40.89 9.75 -5.26
C ALA A 680 40.84 8.69 -6.38
N MET A 681 40.39 7.50 -6.01
CA MET A 681 40.04 6.41 -6.90
C MET A 681 38.52 6.25 -6.85
N ILE A 682 37.85 6.62 -7.94
CA ILE A 682 36.40 6.48 -8.07
C ILE A 682 36.11 5.16 -8.76
N ASN A 683 35.13 4.41 -8.26
CA ASN A 683 34.67 3.17 -8.85
C ASN A 683 33.18 3.29 -9.14
N ILE A 684 32.83 3.32 -10.43
CA ILE A 684 31.45 3.31 -10.90
C ILE A 684 31.06 1.85 -11.09
N VAL A 685 30.01 1.42 -10.39
CA VAL A 685 29.53 0.05 -10.42
C VAL A 685 28.35 -0.01 -11.37
N ALA A 686 28.36 -1.00 -12.27
CA ALA A 686 27.28 -1.20 -13.22
C ALA A 686 25.93 -1.31 -12.49
N ALA A 687 24.88 -0.67 -13.00
CA ALA A 687 23.55 -0.81 -12.43
C ALA A 687 22.99 -2.22 -12.77
N ILE A 688 22.24 -2.80 -11.84
CA ILE A 688 21.65 -4.13 -12.04
C ILE A 688 20.52 -4.06 -13.07
N ASP A 689 20.44 -5.05 -13.95
CA ASP A 689 19.22 -5.27 -14.73
C ASP A 689 18.09 -5.73 -13.82
N VAL A 690 17.25 -4.77 -13.40
CA VAL A 690 16.13 -4.99 -12.48
C VAL A 690 15.07 -5.96 -13.02
N THR A 691 15.10 -6.30 -14.32
CA THR A 691 14.23 -7.35 -14.88
C THR A 691 14.58 -8.73 -14.33
N VAL A 692 15.78 -8.93 -13.76
CA VAL A 692 16.18 -10.17 -13.08
C VAL A 692 15.20 -10.57 -11.98
N LEU A 693 14.53 -9.60 -11.35
CA LEU A 693 13.51 -9.84 -10.33
C LEU A 693 12.31 -10.66 -10.86
N ARG A 694 12.10 -10.65 -12.18
CA ARG A 694 11.08 -11.50 -12.82
C ARG A 694 11.42 -12.98 -12.75
N THR A 695 12.70 -13.33 -12.58
CA THR A 695 13.17 -14.72 -12.49
C THR A 695 13.01 -15.33 -11.10
N PHE A 696 12.61 -14.54 -10.10
CA PHE A 696 12.41 -15.01 -8.72
C PHE A 696 11.30 -16.07 -8.67
N ASN A 697 11.64 -17.29 -8.25
CA ASN A 697 10.75 -18.46 -8.30
C ASN A 697 10.95 -19.39 -7.08
N PRO A 698 9.89 -19.83 -6.38
CA PRO A 698 8.53 -19.29 -6.46
C PRO A 698 8.53 -17.84 -5.99
N ARG A 699 7.65 -17.01 -6.56
CA ARG A 699 7.51 -15.63 -6.10
C ARG A 699 6.46 -15.55 -4.99
N PRO A 700 6.84 -15.23 -3.74
CA PRO A 700 5.87 -15.12 -2.65
C PRO A 700 4.92 -13.94 -2.88
N ALA A 701 3.70 -14.02 -2.33
CA ALA A 701 2.67 -12.99 -2.51
C ALA A 701 3.14 -11.60 -2.07
N GLN A 702 3.88 -11.52 -0.95
CA GLN A 702 4.50 -10.28 -0.48
C GLN A 702 5.43 -9.66 -1.53
N CYS A 703 6.21 -10.49 -2.24
CA CYS A 703 7.14 -10.05 -3.26
C CYS A 703 6.42 -9.61 -4.54
N ILE A 704 5.29 -10.22 -4.88
CA ILE A 704 4.43 -9.72 -5.96
C ILE A 704 3.96 -8.29 -5.65
N THR A 705 3.53 -8.04 -4.41
CA THR A 705 3.06 -6.72 -3.98
C THR A 705 4.18 -5.70 -3.93
N THR A 706 5.31 -6.01 -3.29
CA THR A 706 6.45 -5.08 -3.19
C THR A 706 7.07 -4.80 -4.56
N HIS A 707 7.24 -5.80 -5.42
CA HIS A 707 7.77 -5.60 -6.77
C HIS A 707 6.91 -4.67 -7.62
N ALA A 708 5.58 -4.82 -7.58
CA ALA A 708 4.65 -3.94 -8.28
C ALA A 708 4.70 -2.48 -7.77
N PHE A 709 5.08 -2.31 -6.51
CA PHE A 709 5.11 -1.02 -5.82
C PHE A 709 6.46 -0.30 -5.92
N GLU A 710 7.56 -1.01 -5.68
CA GLU A 710 8.92 -0.48 -5.71
C GLU A 710 9.47 -0.37 -7.13
N CYS A 711 9.02 -1.26 -8.04
CA CYS A 711 9.47 -1.29 -9.42
C CYS A 711 8.31 -1.33 -10.44
N PRO A 712 7.43 -0.32 -10.43
CA PRO A 712 6.25 -0.28 -11.30
C PRO A 712 6.59 -0.32 -12.79
N CYS A 713 7.73 0.24 -13.23
CA CYS A 713 8.13 0.16 -14.63
C CYS A 713 8.40 -1.27 -15.12
N VAL A 714 8.74 -2.22 -14.23
CA VAL A 714 8.97 -3.63 -14.55
C VAL A 714 7.70 -4.46 -14.38
N PHE A 715 6.97 -4.23 -13.28
CA PHE A 715 5.87 -5.10 -12.85
C PHE A 715 4.47 -4.54 -13.07
N GLY A 716 4.34 -3.25 -13.40
CA GLY A 716 3.08 -2.60 -13.70
C GLY A 716 2.49 -3.10 -15.01
N ALA A 717 1.24 -3.57 -14.98
CA ALA A 717 0.55 -4.11 -16.15
C ALA A 717 0.48 -3.10 -17.31
N SER A 718 0.41 -1.80 -17.02
CA SER A 718 0.44 -0.71 -18.01
C SER A 718 1.76 -0.61 -18.78
N PHE A 719 2.85 -1.17 -18.25
CA PHE A 719 4.19 -1.09 -18.81
C PHE A 719 4.70 -2.43 -19.36
N ALA A 720 3.82 -3.42 -19.53
CA ALA A 720 4.21 -4.73 -20.07
C ALA A 720 4.83 -4.62 -21.48
N SER A 721 4.32 -3.72 -22.33
CA SER A 721 4.88 -3.47 -23.66
C SER A 721 6.19 -2.65 -23.64
N PHE A 722 6.52 -2.03 -22.50
CA PHE A 722 7.73 -1.22 -22.33
C PHE A 722 8.98 -2.07 -22.01
N GLN A 723 8.83 -3.34 -21.61
CA GLN A 723 9.94 -4.16 -21.11
C GLN A 723 11.14 -4.27 -22.06
N PRO A 724 10.98 -4.57 -23.38
CA PRO A 724 12.14 -4.66 -24.28
C PRO A 724 12.89 -3.33 -24.41
N ARG A 725 12.17 -2.21 -24.28
CA ARG A 725 12.74 -0.86 -24.32
C ARG A 725 13.47 -0.53 -23.03
N LEU A 726 12.95 -0.96 -21.87
CA LEU A 726 13.63 -0.84 -20.58
C LEU A 726 14.94 -1.61 -20.56
N GLU A 727 14.94 -2.87 -21.01
CA GLU A 727 16.14 -3.71 -21.11
C GLU A 727 17.22 -3.04 -21.98
N TYR A 728 16.83 -2.50 -23.15
CA TYR A 728 17.76 -1.75 -24.00
C TYR A 728 18.36 -0.52 -23.30
N ILE A 729 17.53 0.23 -22.56
CA ILE A 729 17.96 1.43 -21.83
C ILE A 729 18.95 1.04 -20.72
N ILE A 730 18.69 -0.01 -19.95
CA ILE A 730 19.60 -0.48 -18.89
C ILE A 730 20.96 -0.87 -19.50
N GLN A 731 20.97 -1.59 -20.62
CA GLN A 731 22.22 -1.93 -21.32
C GLN A 731 22.98 -0.69 -21.81
N GLN A 732 22.28 0.31 -22.37
CA GLN A 732 22.94 1.55 -22.80
C GLN A 732 23.44 2.37 -21.61
N TRP A 733 22.73 2.36 -20.50
CA TRP A 733 23.12 3.04 -19.26
C TRP A 733 24.48 2.54 -18.78
N ASN A 734 24.66 1.22 -18.67
CA ASN A 734 25.92 0.61 -18.27
C ASN A 734 27.05 0.89 -19.27
N ARG A 735 26.78 0.87 -20.58
CA ARG A 735 27.76 1.31 -21.60
C ARG A 735 28.18 2.76 -21.44
N ILE A 736 27.24 3.65 -21.10
CA ILE A 736 27.54 5.07 -20.83
C ILE A 736 28.43 5.19 -19.58
N GLN A 737 28.12 4.47 -18.50
CA GLN A 737 28.94 4.46 -17.29
C GLN A 737 30.39 4.05 -17.59
N GLN A 738 30.55 2.97 -18.37
CA GLN A 738 31.87 2.53 -18.83
C GLN A 738 32.56 3.58 -19.70
N SER A 739 31.87 4.11 -20.71
CA SER A 739 32.42 5.12 -21.63
C SER A 739 32.86 6.38 -20.89
N VAL A 740 32.08 6.85 -19.92
CA VAL A 740 32.42 8.00 -19.08
C VAL A 740 33.65 7.70 -18.23
N ALA A 741 33.73 6.54 -17.58
CA ALA A 741 34.89 6.11 -16.81
C ALA A 741 36.18 6.07 -17.64
N GLU A 742 36.06 5.71 -18.92
CA GLU A 742 37.19 5.58 -19.84
C GLU A 742 37.65 6.90 -20.49
N ARG A 743 36.97 8.03 -20.25
CA ARG A 743 37.36 9.33 -20.81
C ARG A 743 38.77 9.73 -20.35
N GLU A 744 39.53 10.34 -21.26
CA GLU A 744 40.90 10.79 -21.01
C GLU A 744 40.98 11.80 -19.85
N GLU A 745 39.95 12.64 -19.69
CA GLU A 745 39.89 13.61 -18.59
C GLU A 745 40.00 12.94 -17.22
N PHE A 746 39.54 11.69 -17.06
CA PHE A 746 39.59 10.97 -15.78
C PHE A 746 40.73 9.95 -15.66
N ASN A 747 41.56 9.81 -16.69
CA ASN A 747 42.63 8.82 -16.75
C ASN A 747 44.04 9.41 -16.99
N SER A 748 44.12 10.72 -17.23
CA SER A 748 45.38 11.44 -17.50
C SER A 748 46.13 11.85 -16.23
N ALA A 749 45.41 12.20 -15.16
CA ALA A 749 46.00 12.62 -13.89
C ALA A 749 46.65 11.44 -13.14
N THR A 750 47.70 11.71 -12.35
CA THR A 750 48.31 10.68 -11.50
C THR A 750 47.56 10.51 -10.19
N ASP A 751 46.96 11.56 -9.65
CA ASP A 751 46.32 11.59 -8.33
C ASP A 751 44.80 11.37 -8.37
N PHE A 752 44.21 11.13 -9.54
CA PHE A 752 42.79 10.88 -9.69
C PHE A 752 42.54 9.85 -10.79
N VAL A 753 41.69 8.86 -10.52
CA VAL A 753 41.29 7.84 -11.51
C VAL A 753 39.83 7.45 -11.34
N VAL A 754 39.16 7.11 -12.45
CA VAL A 754 37.80 6.55 -12.46
C VAL A 754 37.86 5.18 -13.11
N ASN A 755 37.34 4.16 -12.44
CA ASN A 755 37.24 2.79 -12.92
C ASN A 755 35.78 2.37 -13.05
N TYR A 756 35.51 1.41 -13.93
CA TYR A 756 34.20 0.79 -14.10
C TYR A 756 34.21 -0.66 -13.58
N GLN A 757 33.16 -1.07 -12.89
CA GLN A 757 33.07 -2.37 -12.21
C GLN A 757 31.84 -3.14 -12.71
N PRO A 758 32.02 -4.06 -13.69
CA PRO A 758 30.91 -4.71 -14.41
C PRO A 758 30.34 -5.97 -13.72
N PHE A 759 30.81 -6.36 -12.53
CA PHE A 759 30.41 -7.62 -11.90
C PHE A 759 28.89 -7.90 -11.82
N PRO A 760 27.97 -6.92 -11.66
CA PRO A 760 26.55 -7.20 -11.55
C PRO A 760 25.79 -7.16 -12.89
N GLU A 761 26.44 -6.87 -14.03
CA GLU A 761 25.76 -6.74 -15.33
C GLU A 761 25.02 -8.01 -15.78
N GLN A 762 25.57 -9.18 -15.42
CA GLN A 762 25.02 -10.49 -15.75
C GLN A 762 24.49 -11.20 -14.48
N LEU A 763 24.00 -10.43 -13.51
CA LEU A 763 23.47 -10.98 -12.27
C LEU A 763 22.38 -12.02 -12.57
N THR A 764 22.58 -13.22 -12.03
CA THR A 764 21.55 -14.26 -11.90
C THR A 764 21.30 -14.50 -10.42
N LEU A 765 20.04 -14.74 -10.05
CA LEU A 765 19.71 -15.04 -8.66
C LEU A 765 20.17 -16.47 -8.31
N PRO A 766 20.97 -16.68 -7.25
CA PRO A 766 21.35 -17.99 -6.79
C PRO A 766 20.14 -18.89 -6.54
N THR A 767 20.26 -20.16 -6.90
CA THR A 767 19.22 -21.17 -6.70
C THR A 767 19.63 -22.22 -5.67
N LEU A 768 18.63 -22.74 -4.97
CA LEU A 768 18.71 -23.90 -4.11
C LEU A 768 18.77 -25.18 -4.96
N GLN A 769 19.11 -26.31 -4.34
CA GLN A 769 19.23 -27.60 -5.05
C GLN A 769 17.93 -28.06 -5.73
N ASN A 770 16.78 -27.59 -5.24
CA ASN A 770 15.46 -27.89 -5.81
C ASN A 770 15.08 -26.97 -6.98
N GLY A 771 15.94 -26.01 -7.36
CA GLY A 771 15.69 -25.05 -8.43
C GLY A 771 14.97 -23.76 -8.00
N ASP A 772 14.55 -23.66 -6.73
CA ASP A 772 13.98 -22.42 -6.20
C ASP A 772 15.07 -21.35 -6.02
N THR A 773 14.71 -20.09 -6.14
CA THR A 773 15.55 -18.95 -5.79
C THR A 773 15.90 -18.99 -4.30
N ASP A 774 17.17 -18.78 -3.97
CA ASP A 774 17.64 -18.66 -2.59
C ASP A 774 17.18 -17.33 -1.99
N ALA A 775 15.99 -17.32 -1.37
CA ALA A 775 15.44 -16.14 -0.69
C ALA A 775 16.31 -15.64 0.49
N GLY A 776 17.30 -16.43 0.92
CA GLY A 776 18.29 -16.02 1.91
C GLY A 776 19.22 -14.91 1.41
N ILE A 777 19.37 -14.72 0.09
CA ILE A 777 20.23 -13.65 -0.47
C ILE A 777 19.50 -12.31 -0.66
N THR A 778 18.17 -12.27 -0.50
CA THR A 778 17.35 -11.05 -0.62
C THR A 778 16.74 -10.65 0.72
N SER A 779 16.37 -9.38 0.83
CA SER A 779 15.51 -8.86 1.89
C SER A 779 14.08 -9.41 1.74
N VAL A 780 13.18 -9.04 2.65
CA VAL A 780 11.78 -9.48 2.71
C VAL A 780 10.93 -9.00 1.54
N ASP A 781 11.35 -7.93 0.86
CA ASP A 781 10.72 -7.39 -0.35
C ASP A 781 11.09 -8.16 -1.64
N CYS A 782 12.03 -9.11 -1.55
CA CYS A 782 12.64 -9.77 -2.70
C CYS A 782 13.27 -8.79 -3.73
N PHE A 783 13.60 -7.56 -3.34
CA PHE A 783 14.18 -6.51 -4.18
C PHE A 783 15.58 -6.15 -3.66
N HIS A 784 15.67 -5.75 -2.39
CA HIS A 784 16.94 -5.41 -1.76
C HIS A 784 17.71 -6.68 -1.38
N PHE A 785 19.02 -6.56 -1.18
CA PHE A 785 19.86 -7.67 -0.74
C PHE A 785 19.77 -7.88 0.77
N SER A 786 19.82 -9.14 1.21
CA SER A 786 20.07 -9.45 2.62
C SER A 786 21.55 -9.24 2.96
N GLN A 787 21.94 -9.43 4.23
CA GLN A 787 23.37 -9.40 4.59
C GLN A 787 24.19 -10.39 3.77
N ARG A 788 23.65 -11.58 3.50
CA ARG A 788 24.29 -12.58 2.65
C ARG A 788 24.42 -12.13 1.20
N GLY A 789 23.40 -11.49 0.63
CA GLY A 789 23.49 -10.88 -0.71
C GLY A 789 24.53 -9.75 -0.76
N HIS A 790 24.60 -8.91 0.28
CA HIS A 790 25.64 -7.90 0.44
C HIS A 790 27.05 -8.50 0.53
N ALA A 791 27.22 -9.64 1.19
CA ALA A 791 28.51 -10.35 1.25
C ALA A 791 28.95 -10.86 -0.13
N ILE A 792 28.03 -11.41 -0.92
CA ILE A 792 28.27 -11.81 -2.31
C ILE A 792 28.71 -10.62 -3.17
N ALA A 793 28.01 -9.48 -3.05
CA ALA A 793 28.36 -8.25 -3.76
C ALA A 793 29.73 -7.72 -3.32
N ALA A 794 30.04 -7.72 -2.03
CA ALA A 794 31.34 -7.28 -1.50
C ALA A 794 32.50 -8.16 -2.00
N ASN A 795 32.32 -9.49 -2.01
CA ASN A 795 33.30 -10.41 -2.56
C ASN A 795 33.55 -10.15 -4.06
N SER A 796 32.48 -10.01 -4.82
CA SER A 796 32.52 -9.76 -6.27
C SER A 796 33.19 -8.43 -6.59
N TYR A 797 32.88 -7.40 -5.80
CA TYR A 797 33.51 -6.08 -5.93
C TYR A 797 34.99 -6.11 -5.60
N TRP A 798 35.38 -6.78 -4.51
CA TRP A 798 36.78 -6.97 -4.17
C TRP A 798 37.54 -7.66 -5.30
N ASN A 799 37.00 -8.75 -5.86
CA ASN A 799 37.58 -9.42 -7.01
C ASN A 799 37.77 -8.46 -8.19
N ASN A 800 36.77 -7.63 -8.47
CA ASN A 800 36.82 -6.61 -9.52
C ASN A 800 37.88 -5.52 -9.27
N LEU A 801 38.11 -5.10 -8.03
CA LEU A 801 39.20 -4.18 -7.68
C LEU A 801 40.59 -4.79 -7.88
N ILE A 802 40.71 -6.12 -7.81
CA ILE A 802 41.94 -6.85 -8.05
C ILE A 802 42.10 -7.22 -9.52
N ASP A 803 41.05 -7.56 -10.24
CA ASP A 803 41.11 -8.02 -11.63
C ASP A 803 41.57 -6.94 -12.59
N ILE A 804 42.36 -7.32 -13.60
CA ILE A 804 42.84 -6.38 -14.61
C ILE A 804 41.66 -5.79 -15.40
N GLU A 805 41.76 -4.51 -15.77
CA GLU A 805 40.77 -3.88 -16.63
C GLU A 805 40.66 -4.62 -17.97
N GLY A 806 39.41 -4.85 -18.41
CA GLY A 806 39.10 -5.65 -19.61
C GLY A 806 39.01 -7.16 -19.40
N ASN A 807 39.36 -7.67 -18.21
CA ASN A 807 39.16 -9.08 -17.84
C ASN A 807 38.70 -9.17 -16.37
N LYS A 808 37.54 -8.56 -16.09
CA LYS A 808 36.91 -8.51 -14.77
C LYS A 808 36.04 -9.74 -14.55
N SER A 809 36.08 -10.29 -13.34
CA SER A 809 35.21 -11.37 -12.90
C SER A 809 33.74 -10.97 -12.86
N GLU A 810 32.85 -11.90 -13.18
CA GLU A 810 31.41 -11.81 -12.88
C GLU A 810 31.13 -12.03 -11.38
N LEU A 811 29.90 -11.74 -10.97
CA LEU A 811 29.38 -11.95 -9.62
C LEU A 811 29.51 -13.42 -9.19
N VAL A 812 30.02 -13.65 -7.98
CA VAL A 812 30.08 -14.99 -7.38
C VAL A 812 28.70 -15.45 -6.91
N GLN A 813 28.44 -16.76 -6.93
CA GLN A 813 27.14 -17.31 -6.51
C GLN A 813 27.09 -17.57 -5.00
N ARG A 814 28.26 -17.69 -4.34
CA ARG A 814 28.38 -17.85 -2.89
C ARG A 814 29.51 -17.01 -2.31
N GLU A 815 29.39 -16.66 -1.04
CA GLU A 815 30.42 -15.96 -0.29
C GLU A 815 31.73 -16.75 -0.33
N PHE A 816 32.85 -16.07 -0.63
CA PHE A 816 34.18 -16.67 -0.72
C PHE A 816 34.36 -17.80 -1.75
N GLU A 817 33.39 -18.04 -2.65
CA GLU A 817 33.52 -19.05 -3.72
C GLU A 817 34.77 -18.80 -4.59
N ARG A 818 35.01 -17.54 -4.92
CA ARG A 818 36.24 -17.02 -5.53
C ARG A 818 36.65 -15.76 -4.79
N PHE A 819 37.87 -15.70 -4.29
CA PHE A 819 38.43 -14.55 -3.58
C PHE A 819 39.84 -14.25 -4.11
N ASN A 820 39.96 -13.20 -4.94
CA ASN A 820 41.20 -12.86 -5.63
C ASN A 820 42.13 -12.08 -4.70
N CYS A 821 43.43 -12.40 -4.77
CA CYS A 821 44.46 -11.76 -3.94
C CYS A 821 45.45 -10.95 -4.77
N PRO A 822 45.93 -9.79 -4.25
CA PRO A 822 47.06 -9.09 -4.86
C PRO A 822 48.28 -10.01 -4.96
N MET A 823 49.00 -9.96 -6.08
CA MET A 823 50.16 -10.82 -6.34
C MET A 823 51.47 -10.04 -6.14
N LYS A 824 52.58 -10.72 -5.79
CA LYS A 824 53.91 -10.09 -5.59
C LYS A 824 54.37 -9.23 -6.79
N GLY A 825 54.03 -9.62 -8.02
CA GLY A 825 54.32 -8.86 -9.24
C GLY A 825 53.28 -7.80 -9.63
N ARG A 826 52.12 -7.78 -8.97
CA ARG A 826 51.03 -6.82 -9.19
C ARG A 826 50.27 -6.58 -7.87
N PRO A 827 50.89 -5.87 -6.91
CA PRO A 827 50.30 -5.65 -5.59
C PRO A 827 49.25 -4.52 -5.59
N PHE A 828 48.91 -3.99 -6.77
CA PHE A 828 48.12 -2.78 -6.92
C PHE A 828 46.65 -3.08 -7.19
N LEU A 829 45.78 -2.22 -6.71
CA LEU A 829 44.40 -2.12 -7.18
C LEU A 829 44.43 -1.80 -8.69
N ALA A 830 43.55 -2.46 -9.43
CA ALA A 830 43.54 -2.36 -10.87
C ALA A 830 43.05 -0.98 -11.33
N THR A 831 43.73 -0.46 -12.33
CA THR A 831 43.34 0.72 -13.09
C THR A 831 43.63 0.44 -14.56
N ARG A 832 43.04 1.23 -15.45
CA ARG A 832 43.30 1.07 -16.89
C ARG A 832 44.79 1.18 -17.21
N LYS A 833 45.48 2.16 -16.60
CA LYS A 833 46.91 2.42 -16.86
C LYS A 833 47.84 1.31 -16.37
N ASN A 834 47.58 0.71 -15.21
CA ASN A 834 48.41 -0.40 -14.70
C ASN A 834 48.00 -1.77 -15.25
N SER A 835 46.85 -1.87 -15.91
CA SER A 835 46.40 -3.08 -16.63
C SER A 835 46.92 -3.16 -18.07
N LEU A 836 47.12 -2.02 -18.75
CA LEU A 836 47.57 -1.94 -20.14
C LEU A 836 49.08 -2.23 -20.35
N LYS A 837 49.91 -2.29 -19.30
CA LYS A 837 51.33 -2.62 -19.44
C LYS A 837 51.53 -4.12 -19.76
N LYS A 838 51.36 -4.49 -21.03
CA LYS A 838 51.98 -5.68 -21.64
C LYS A 838 53.50 -5.47 -21.75
N VAL A 839 54.25 -5.54 -20.66
CA VAL A 839 55.67 -5.97 -20.69
C VAL A 839 56.00 -6.63 -19.37
N TRP A 840 55.77 -7.94 -19.27
CA TRP A 840 56.61 -8.82 -18.46
C TRP A 840 56.81 -10.10 -19.27
N LYS A 841 57.75 -10.02 -20.23
CA LYS A 841 58.40 -11.22 -20.74
C LYS A 841 59.09 -11.92 -19.56
N LYS A 842 59.01 -13.26 -19.58
CA LYS A 842 59.79 -14.19 -18.75
C LYS A 842 61.19 -13.63 -18.45
N GLY A 843 61.54 -13.61 -17.17
CA GLY A 843 62.90 -13.55 -16.64
C GLY A 843 62.92 -14.46 -15.42
#